data_AF-A0A9P0P1G1-F1
#
_entry.id   AF-A0A9P0P1G1-F1
#
_cell.length_a   1.000
_cell.length_b   1.000
_cell.length_c   1.000
_cell.angle_alpha   90.00
_cell.angle_beta   90.00
_cell.angle_gamma   90.00
#
_symmetry.space_group_name_H-M   'P 1'
#
loop_
_entity.id
_entity.type
_entity.pdbx_description
1 polymer ?
#
loop_
_entity_poly.entity_id
_entity_poly.type
_entity_poly.pdbx_seq_one_letter_code
_entity_poly.pdbx_strand_id
1 'polypeptide(L)'
;MCDDFDPACLPEEFVSVSRPSKIIDRLIEKRRKLHEEAIACMRNRIKEINLEVDEVIKCKSVVFQQRSQEAEDDITECLKQLKGIEDLDLDTLRQKETAFPDSVSSIEQANRTQLSTIEAFYEFLVKTEKHRTEKIKALMKQTLQKLQDIGYRLPYNNEEYFGNEIIDLNKITLNNMQAFEDLKKELEIRAVHDMQMRSGEILAAKEMVKKCLRKQLRRSVSRFAGMIKSTTAIGNPDISQQISTIQSFQSMMQGSEGSDMSVPVTEKDVEDWLQQTRVTLAALDQGAKHLVSLYKNIIVILFNRFFSELDDFKKVIRRHSILNENEIEEFQSEIYTPTVDELDIRLKSDLQKLQMVWAKTIDKMKETVENTYNFLKGASSLWDKHFRRVREAQYLVLQDVENMTEVNNLSIGEYEAKLNILIDKLRQGPNEKKLNKLVNEVYGILDGIKNAYVVHCNTEIQVVQKYKSMVECEVEVLMAEISRLLIIYPPDEDRDPKKQRGRGSQTEVTKIDPDEALLPMQMLYCIFQVDAVKNWMFGLFREGGNYSPEEITTLQKTLKKLETTVKRQLDGITNSAKSAIKPYAAQLEKRHAEVILTVSEVIKEFEHNEHTERLINRTHQRIKDEMYRIKMKQRQINIHLKKLVNEFEVNVGKYGYLDTLMEKLDGIFDGFYAFSNIIAHPQPIVLYSAHGETISEAKHSGDYLKCLYDQEPSEEDNFLSKLNRILYDSLSEIQRYSKRSIQVQ
;
A
#
# COMPACT_ATOMS: atom_id res chain seq x y z
N MET A 1 176.03 56.45 6.83
CA MET A 1 175.26 56.68 5.60
C MET A 1 173.83 56.29 5.96
N CYS A 2 173.03 57.18 6.59
CA CYS A 2 172.21 58.23 5.94
C CYS A 2 171.43 57.62 4.77
N ASP A 3 170.09 57.49 4.78
CA ASP A 3 169.08 58.36 5.36
C ASP A 3 167.81 57.64 5.82
N ASP A 4 167.23 58.20 6.88
CA ASP A 4 165.87 58.01 7.40
C ASP A 4 164.81 58.54 6.42
N PHE A 5 163.72 57.80 6.20
CA PHE A 5 162.40 58.39 5.91
C PHE A 5 161.30 57.46 6.44
N ASP A 6 160.82 57.81 7.63
CA ASP A 6 159.67 57.24 8.33
C ASP A 6 158.35 57.83 7.75
N PRO A 7 157.37 57.02 7.29
CA PRO A 7 156.09 57.49 6.75
C PRO A 7 155.12 58.09 7.79
N ALA A 8 155.46 58.08 9.09
CA ALA A 8 154.60 58.59 10.17
C ALA A 8 154.56 60.13 10.32
N CYS A 9 155.25 60.89 9.46
CA CYS A 9 155.35 62.36 9.52
C CYS A 9 154.58 63.12 8.41
N LEU A 10 153.51 62.55 7.84
CA LEU A 10 152.63 63.28 6.91
C LEU A 10 151.50 64.01 7.66
N PRO A 11 151.28 65.33 7.44
CA PRO A 11 150.19 66.08 8.05
C PRO A 11 148.80 65.53 7.65
N GLU A 12 147.82 65.55 8.58
CA GLU A 12 146.41 65.16 8.33
C GLU A 12 145.72 66.00 7.23
N GLU A 13 146.34 67.10 6.80
CA GLU A 13 145.92 67.93 5.67
C GLU A 13 146.90 67.85 4.48
N PHE A 14 147.31 66.64 4.08
CA PHE A 14 148.00 66.42 2.81
C PHE A 14 147.04 66.68 1.64
N VAL A 15 146.88 67.95 1.27
CA VAL A 15 146.27 68.36 0.02
C VAL A 15 147.29 68.11 -1.09
N SER A 16 147.11 67.04 -1.86
CA SER A 16 147.89 66.85 -3.09
C SER A 16 147.61 68.02 -4.03
N VAL A 17 148.54 68.96 -4.11
CA VAL A 17 148.52 70.06 -5.08
C VAL A 17 148.90 69.49 -6.45
N SER A 18 148.01 68.67 -7.01
CA SER A 18 147.97 68.39 -8.45
C SER A 18 146.61 68.86 -8.93
N ARG A 19 146.59 69.90 -9.76
CA ARG A 19 145.36 70.26 -10.50
C ARG A 19 144.82 68.98 -11.14
N PRO A 20 143.55 68.60 -10.91
CA PRO A 20 143.00 67.45 -11.61
C PRO A 20 143.17 67.70 -13.10
N SER A 21 143.79 66.73 -13.79
CA SER A 21 143.84 66.78 -15.24
C SER A 21 142.41 66.93 -15.76
N LYS A 22 142.16 67.82 -16.74
CA LYS A 22 140.84 67.99 -17.41
C LYS A 22 140.21 66.65 -17.84
N ILE A 23 141.02 65.59 -17.96
CA ILE A 23 140.59 64.24 -18.28
C ILE A 23 139.93 63.55 -17.08
N ILE A 24 140.47 63.69 -15.86
CA ILE A 24 139.92 63.09 -14.63
C ILE A 24 138.58 63.73 -14.28
N ASP A 25 138.46 65.06 -14.35
CA ASP A 25 137.19 65.77 -14.10
C ASP A 25 136.11 65.35 -15.12
N ARG A 26 136.48 65.19 -16.41
CA ARG A 26 135.57 64.64 -17.44
C ARG A 26 135.14 63.20 -17.14
N LEU A 27 136.00 62.40 -16.53
CA LEU A 27 135.74 61.00 -16.19
C LEU A 27 134.84 60.88 -14.96
N ILE A 28 135.06 61.71 -13.93
CA ILE A 28 134.20 61.84 -12.75
C ILE A 28 132.82 62.38 -13.16
N GLU A 29 132.77 63.39 -14.03
CA GLU A 29 131.53 63.94 -14.56
C GLU A 29 130.76 62.92 -15.42
N LYS A 30 131.46 62.13 -16.24
CA LYS A 30 130.86 61.03 -17.00
C LYS A 30 130.31 59.95 -16.08
N ARG A 31 131.04 59.56 -15.03
CA ARG A 31 130.57 58.61 -14.02
C ARG A 31 129.39 59.15 -13.21
N ARG A 32 129.36 60.44 -12.89
CA ARG A 32 128.22 61.12 -12.27
C ARG A 32 126.97 61.02 -13.13
N LYS A 33 127.07 61.41 -14.41
CA LYS A 33 125.95 61.34 -15.34
C LYS A 33 125.42 59.92 -15.50
N LEU A 34 126.31 58.94 -15.70
CA LEU A 34 125.91 57.53 -15.78
C LEU A 34 125.24 57.02 -14.49
N HIS A 35 125.69 57.49 -13.32
CA HIS A 35 125.13 57.15 -12.02
C HIS A 35 123.72 57.76 -11.84
N GLU A 36 123.56 59.05 -12.15
CA GLU A 36 122.26 59.73 -12.11
C GLU A 36 121.28 59.16 -13.15
N GLU A 37 121.74 58.85 -14.35
CA GLU A 37 120.95 58.19 -15.41
C GLU A 37 120.47 56.80 -14.97
N ALA A 38 121.32 56.00 -14.32
CA ALA A 38 120.93 54.69 -13.81
C ALA A 38 119.87 54.78 -12.70
N ILE A 39 119.98 55.75 -11.79
CA ILE A 39 118.96 56.02 -10.76
C ILE A 39 117.65 56.53 -11.39
N ALA A 40 117.73 57.45 -12.35
CA ALA A 40 116.56 57.98 -13.04
C ALA A 40 115.83 56.88 -13.85
N CYS A 41 116.60 56.01 -14.51
CA CYS A 41 116.08 54.85 -15.23
C CYS A 41 115.36 53.88 -14.28
N MET A 42 115.95 53.58 -13.12
CA MET A 42 115.30 52.75 -12.09
C MET A 42 113.97 53.37 -11.62
N ARG A 43 113.96 54.66 -11.26
CA ARG A 43 112.73 55.34 -10.80
C ARG A 43 111.64 55.37 -11.87
N ASN A 44 111.99 55.58 -13.14
CA ASN A 44 111.02 55.49 -14.24
C ASN A 44 110.47 54.08 -14.39
N ARG A 45 111.33 53.05 -14.30
CA ARG A 45 110.90 51.66 -14.39
C ARG A 45 110.04 51.23 -13.19
N ILE A 46 110.29 51.76 -11.98
CA ILE A 46 109.40 51.58 -10.82
C ILE A 46 108.02 52.18 -11.11
N LYS A 47 107.94 53.39 -11.69
CA LYS A 47 106.66 53.99 -12.08
C LYS A 47 105.91 53.13 -13.11
N GLU A 48 106.61 52.58 -14.10
CA GLU A 48 106.01 51.66 -15.08
C GLU A 48 105.47 50.38 -14.43
N ILE A 49 106.22 49.79 -13.48
CA ILE A 49 105.75 48.62 -12.72
C ILE A 49 104.50 48.97 -11.90
N ASN A 50 104.46 50.13 -11.25
CA ASN A 50 103.29 50.56 -10.50
C ASN A 50 102.07 50.71 -11.41
N LEU A 51 102.22 51.37 -12.58
CA LEU A 51 101.14 51.52 -13.55
C LEU A 51 100.64 50.18 -14.10
N GLU A 52 101.54 49.24 -14.41
CA GLU A 52 101.19 47.89 -14.87
C GLU A 52 100.33 47.16 -13.83
N VAL A 53 100.75 47.23 -12.56
CA VAL A 53 100.05 46.54 -11.47
C VAL A 53 98.72 47.23 -11.14
N ASP A 54 98.66 48.56 -11.16
CA ASP A 54 97.42 49.31 -10.89
C ASP A 54 96.37 49.05 -11.97
N GLU A 55 96.75 48.94 -13.24
CA GLU A 55 95.84 48.54 -14.33
C GLU A 55 95.35 47.09 -14.19
N VAL A 56 96.21 46.17 -13.72
CA VAL A 56 95.80 44.79 -13.42
C VAL A 56 94.80 44.74 -12.26
N ILE A 57 95.02 45.51 -11.21
CA ILE A 57 94.09 45.62 -10.07
C ILE A 57 92.75 46.22 -10.53
N LYS A 58 92.78 47.29 -11.34
CA LYS A 58 91.59 47.94 -11.89
C LYS A 58 90.78 47.01 -12.79
N CYS A 59 91.42 46.26 -13.67
CA CYS A 59 90.75 45.25 -14.49
C CYS A 59 90.04 44.21 -13.59
N LYS A 60 90.71 43.73 -12.54
CA LYS A 60 90.12 42.74 -11.63
C LYS A 60 88.98 43.33 -10.78
N SER A 61 89.09 44.59 -10.36
CA SER A 61 88.03 45.24 -9.57
C SER A 61 86.74 45.39 -10.36
N VAL A 62 86.81 45.67 -11.67
CA VAL A 62 85.63 45.71 -12.56
C VAL A 62 84.97 44.32 -12.65
N VAL A 63 85.76 43.26 -12.80
CA VAL A 63 85.24 41.88 -12.83
C VAL A 63 84.60 41.49 -11.50
N PHE A 64 85.18 41.92 -10.38
CA PHE A 64 84.60 41.72 -9.05
C PHE A 64 83.26 42.45 -8.90
N GLN A 65 83.20 43.73 -9.30
CA GLN A 65 81.96 44.52 -9.26
C GLN A 65 80.85 43.89 -10.09
N GLN A 66 81.16 43.43 -11.31
CA GLN A 66 80.19 42.76 -12.17
C GLN A 66 79.62 41.50 -11.52
N ARG A 67 80.48 40.62 -10.96
CA ARG A 67 80.03 39.40 -10.27
C ARG A 67 79.22 39.69 -9.01
N SER A 68 79.55 40.75 -8.30
CA SER A 68 78.77 41.18 -7.13
C SER A 68 77.38 41.68 -7.55
N GLN A 69 77.28 42.41 -8.67
CA GLN A 69 76.00 42.87 -9.21
C GLN A 69 75.13 41.71 -9.71
N GLU A 70 75.73 40.73 -10.42
CA GLU A 70 75.03 39.52 -10.88
C GLU A 70 74.41 38.76 -9.69
N ALA A 71 75.16 38.61 -8.59
CA ALA A 71 74.64 37.99 -7.38
C ALA A 71 73.50 38.81 -6.71
N GLU A 72 73.56 40.14 -6.75
CA GLU A 72 72.47 41.00 -6.26
C GLU A 72 71.22 40.92 -7.13
N ASP A 73 71.38 40.85 -8.45
CA ASP A 73 70.29 40.73 -9.41
C ASP A 73 69.57 39.38 -9.27
N ASP A 74 70.33 38.28 -9.12
CA ASP A 74 69.80 36.92 -8.86
C ASP A 74 68.96 36.89 -7.58
N ILE A 75 69.46 37.52 -6.51
CA ILE A 75 68.75 37.61 -5.22
C ILE A 75 67.48 38.46 -5.36
N THR A 76 67.55 39.57 -6.08
CA THR A 76 66.40 40.45 -6.31
C THR A 76 65.30 39.72 -7.09
N GLU A 77 65.68 38.90 -8.07
CA GLU A 77 64.73 38.11 -8.85
C GLU A 77 64.07 37.01 -8.00
N CYS A 78 64.85 36.31 -7.16
CA CYS A 78 64.29 35.36 -6.19
C CYS A 78 63.28 36.03 -5.24
N LEU A 79 63.59 37.24 -4.74
CA LEU A 79 62.70 37.98 -3.85
C LEU A 79 61.42 38.47 -4.57
N LYS A 80 61.46 38.79 -5.86
CA LYS A 80 60.25 39.11 -6.64
C LYS A 80 59.32 37.93 -6.77
N GLN A 81 59.85 36.72 -6.94
CA GLN A 81 59.04 35.49 -7.02
C GLN A 81 58.25 35.23 -5.72
N LEU A 82 58.72 35.78 -4.59
CA LEU A 82 58.07 35.71 -3.30
C LEU A 82 57.00 36.81 -3.07
N LYS A 83 56.97 37.86 -3.88
CA LYS A 83 55.95 38.93 -3.78
C LYS A 83 54.63 38.49 -4.41
N GLY A 84 53.52 38.77 -3.72
CA GLY A 84 52.16 38.46 -4.20
C GLY A 84 51.60 37.10 -3.77
N ILE A 85 52.25 36.39 -2.85
CA ILE A 85 51.77 35.09 -2.34
C ILE A 85 50.47 35.22 -1.51
N GLU A 86 50.18 36.40 -0.95
CA GLU A 86 49.02 36.66 -0.09
C GLU A 86 47.66 36.40 -0.76
N ASP A 87 47.61 36.45 -2.09
CA ASP A 87 46.38 36.31 -2.88
C ASP A 87 46.30 35.02 -3.71
N LEU A 88 47.30 34.13 -3.60
CA LEU A 88 47.29 32.85 -4.32
C LEU A 88 46.24 31.89 -3.73
N ASP A 89 45.61 31.11 -4.61
CA ASP A 89 44.76 29.99 -4.20
C ASP A 89 45.60 28.74 -3.88
N LEU A 90 44.94 27.74 -3.29
CA LEU A 90 45.57 26.50 -2.82
C LEU A 90 46.20 25.70 -3.97
N ASP A 91 45.57 25.69 -5.15
CA ASP A 91 46.07 24.98 -6.32
C ASP A 91 47.28 25.68 -6.94
N THR A 92 47.31 27.02 -6.93
CA THR A 92 48.43 27.82 -7.40
C THR A 92 49.61 27.76 -6.42
N LEU A 93 49.34 27.70 -5.11
CA LEU A 93 50.35 27.38 -4.09
C LEU A 93 50.93 25.98 -4.28
N ARG A 94 50.08 25.00 -4.64
CA ARG A 94 50.49 23.62 -4.93
C ARG A 94 51.27 23.49 -6.25
N GLN A 95 50.97 24.32 -7.25
CA GLN A 95 51.76 24.36 -8.49
C GLN A 95 53.11 25.06 -8.32
N LYS A 96 53.22 25.97 -7.34
CA LYS A 96 54.46 26.65 -6.94
C LYS A 96 55.16 25.96 -5.75
N GLU A 97 54.88 24.68 -5.52
CA GLU A 97 55.30 23.85 -4.38
C GLU A 97 56.81 23.87 -4.11
N THR A 98 57.65 23.96 -5.15
CA THR A 98 59.12 24.03 -4.98
C THR A 98 59.66 25.46 -4.95
N ALA A 99 58.90 26.44 -5.41
CA ALA A 99 59.40 27.79 -5.65
C ALA A 99 59.87 28.51 -4.37
N PHE A 100 59.22 28.26 -3.23
CA PHE A 100 59.60 28.90 -1.96
C PHE A 100 60.87 28.30 -1.34
N PRO A 101 60.97 26.97 -1.12
CA PRO A 101 62.23 26.35 -0.68
C PRO A 101 63.40 26.57 -1.63
N ASP A 102 63.14 26.51 -2.95
CA ASP A 102 64.17 26.72 -3.98
C ASP A 102 64.68 28.16 -3.93
N SER A 103 63.79 29.16 -3.86
CA SER A 103 64.18 30.57 -3.77
C SER A 103 64.99 30.89 -2.50
N VAL A 104 64.61 30.32 -1.35
CA VAL A 104 65.36 30.50 -0.10
C VAL A 104 66.75 29.87 -0.21
N SER A 105 66.84 28.66 -0.75
CA SER A 105 68.11 27.96 -0.96
C SER A 105 69.03 28.70 -1.95
N SER A 106 68.46 29.26 -3.03
CA SER A 106 69.18 30.08 -4.01
C SER A 106 69.72 31.38 -3.40
N ILE A 107 68.95 32.06 -2.54
CA ILE A 107 69.42 33.26 -1.83
C ILE A 107 70.57 32.92 -0.87
N GLU A 108 70.46 31.82 -0.11
CA GLU A 108 71.55 31.36 0.75
C GLU A 108 72.82 31.01 -0.04
N GLN A 109 72.66 30.37 -1.20
CA GLN A 109 73.77 30.02 -2.09
C GLN A 109 74.43 31.26 -2.71
N ALA A 110 73.65 32.23 -3.18
CA ALA A 110 74.15 33.49 -3.72
C ALA A 110 74.93 34.29 -2.66
N ASN A 111 74.42 34.35 -1.42
CA ASN A 111 75.09 34.95 -0.28
C ASN A 111 76.44 34.28 0.04
N ARG A 112 76.51 32.94 0.05
CA ARG A 112 77.78 32.21 0.22
C ARG A 112 78.76 32.49 -0.92
N THR A 113 78.26 32.60 -2.14
CA THR A 113 79.06 32.90 -3.34
C THR A 113 79.63 34.32 -3.28
N GLN A 114 78.86 35.30 -2.79
CA GLN A 114 79.30 36.68 -2.58
C GLN A 114 80.48 36.76 -1.60
N LEU A 115 80.39 36.10 -0.44
CA LEU A 115 81.49 36.05 0.54
C LEU A 115 82.75 35.37 -0.04
N SER A 116 82.59 34.24 -0.73
CA SER A 116 83.71 33.55 -1.40
C SER A 116 84.38 34.42 -2.47
N THR A 117 83.59 35.24 -3.18
CA THR A 117 84.10 36.16 -4.20
C THR A 117 84.90 37.33 -3.60
N ILE A 118 84.50 37.82 -2.42
CA ILE A 118 85.25 38.83 -1.65
C ILE A 118 86.62 38.26 -1.22
N GLU A 119 86.64 37.04 -0.67
CA GLU A 119 87.88 36.39 -0.25
C GLU A 119 88.85 36.19 -1.44
N ALA A 120 88.33 35.68 -2.56
CA ALA A 120 89.13 35.47 -3.77
C ALA A 120 89.70 36.77 -4.35
N PHE A 121 88.98 37.89 -4.23
CA PHE A 121 89.45 39.20 -4.66
C PHE A 121 90.56 39.72 -3.74
N TYR A 122 90.40 39.59 -2.42
CA TYR A 122 91.44 39.94 -1.45
C TYR A 122 92.73 39.15 -1.67
N GLU A 123 92.63 37.82 -1.83
CA GLU A 123 93.81 36.99 -2.12
C GLU A 123 94.54 37.45 -3.39
N PHE A 124 93.79 37.87 -4.42
CA PHE A 124 94.35 38.39 -5.65
C PHE A 124 95.13 39.69 -5.41
N LEU A 125 94.59 40.63 -4.62
CA LEU A 125 95.26 41.89 -4.29
C LEU A 125 96.59 41.64 -3.57
N VAL A 126 96.58 40.76 -2.56
CA VAL A 126 97.78 40.38 -1.80
C VAL A 126 98.83 39.72 -2.70
N LYS A 127 98.43 38.77 -3.55
CA LYS A 127 99.35 38.10 -4.50
C LYS A 127 99.96 39.10 -5.49
N THR A 128 99.15 40.03 -5.97
CA THR A 128 99.54 41.06 -6.95
C THR A 128 100.52 42.06 -6.33
N GLU A 129 100.31 42.44 -5.07
CA GLU A 129 101.21 43.35 -4.34
C GLU A 129 102.56 42.70 -4.00
N LYS A 130 102.53 41.42 -3.63
CA LYS A 130 103.75 40.63 -3.45
C LYS A 130 104.58 40.59 -4.75
N HIS A 131 103.92 40.41 -5.89
CA HIS A 131 104.57 40.42 -7.20
C HIS A 131 105.15 41.79 -7.57
N ARG A 132 104.43 42.88 -7.28
CA ARG A 132 104.91 44.27 -7.43
C ARG A 132 106.22 44.47 -6.66
N THR A 133 106.22 44.06 -5.39
CA THR A 133 107.35 44.21 -4.47
C THR A 133 108.57 43.41 -4.95
N GLU A 134 108.39 42.16 -5.38
CA GLU A 134 109.50 41.34 -5.90
C GLU A 134 110.08 41.88 -7.21
N LYS A 135 109.25 42.38 -8.15
CA LYS A 135 109.72 43.04 -9.37
C LYS A 135 110.57 44.27 -9.05
N ILE A 136 110.11 45.13 -8.13
CA ILE A 136 110.84 46.34 -7.73
C ILE A 136 112.15 45.96 -7.02
N LYS A 137 112.11 44.97 -6.12
CA LYS A 137 113.31 44.47 -5.42
C LYS A 137 114.37 43.93 -6.38
N ALA A 138 113.96 43.15 -7.39
CA ALA A 138 114.86 42.65 -8.43
C ALA A 138 115.50 43.79 -9.23
N LEU A 139 114.70 44.81 -9.59
CA LEU A 139 115.18 46.01 -10.30
C LEU A 139 116.15 46.84 -9.44
N MET A 140 115.87 47.00 -8.14
CA MET A 140 116.74 47.71 -7.21
C MET A 140 118.08 46.99 -7.06
N LYS A 141 118.07 45.65 -6.93
CA LYS A 141 119.30 44.84 -6.88
C LYS A 141 120.15 44.97 -8.15
N GLN A 142 119.52 44.96 -9.32
CA GLN A 142 120.22 45.17 -10.60
C GLN A 142 120.82 46.57 -10.71
N THR A 143 120.08 47.58 -10.26
CA THR A 143 120.55 48.97 -10.28
C THR A 143 121.71 49.17 -9.30
N LEU A 144 121.63 48.62 -8.08
CA LEU A 144 122.72 48.67 -7.10
C LEU A 144 124.02 48.08 -7.66
N GLN A 145 123.94 46.91 -8.31
CA GLN A 145 125.09 46.29 -8.99
C GLN A 145 125.66 47.22 -10.07
N LYS A 146 124.81 47.81 -10.92
CA LYS A 146 125.24 48.77 -11.95
C LYS A 146 125.90 50.01 -11.34
N LEU A 147 125.41 50.53 -10.21
CA LEU A 147 126.01 51.68 -9.55
C LEU A 147 127.38 51.35 -8.93
N GLN A 148 127.55 50.12 -8.41
CA GLN A 148 128.84 49.61 -7.95
C GLN A 148 129.83 49.50 -9.11
N ASP A 149 129.41 49.01 -10.27
CA ASP A 149 130.25 48.91 -11.48
C ASP A 149 130.68 50.28 -12.03
N ILE A 150 129.83 51.31 -11.93
CA ILE A 150 130.15 52.69 -12.34
C ILE A 150 131.19 53.32 -11.40
N GLY A 151 131.15 53.01 -10.11
CA GLY A 151 132.14 53.45 -9.11
C GLY A 151 132.24 54.98 -8.96
N TYR A 152 131.11 55.70 -9.07
CA TYR A 152 131.04 57.16 -8.87
C TYR A 152 131.01 57.56 -7.38
N ARG A 153 130.18 56.86 -6.59
CA ARG A 153 130.04 57.06 -5.14
C ARG A 153 130.69 55.91 -4.38
N LEU A 154 131.07 56.16 -3.11
CA LEU A 154 131.51 55.11 -2.20
C LEU A 154 130.39 54.06 -2.03
N PRO A 155 130.72 52.76 -1.93
CA PRO A 155 129.73 51.69 -1.77
C PRO A 155 128.72 51.95 -0.65
N TYR A 156 129.18 52.43 0.51
CA TYR A 156 128.35 52.77 1.66
C TYR A 156 127.26 53.81 1.34
N ASN A 157 127.59 54.85 0.55
CA ASN A 157 126.61 55.91 0.20
C ASN A 157 125.53 55.39 -0.77
N ASN A 158 125.84 54.38 -1.58
CA ASN A 158 124.84 53.71 -2.41
C ASN A 158 123.97 52.80 -1.55
N GLU A 159 124.56 52.04 -0.63
CA GLU A 159 123.83 51.19 0.31
C GLU A 159 122.88 52.00 1.20
N GLU A 160 123.28 53.16 1.70
CA GLU A 160 122.43 54.08 2.46
C GLU A 160 121.25 54.60 1.62
N TYR A 161 121.51 55.02 0.37
CA TYR A 161 120.46 55.46 -0.55
C TYR A 161 119.43 54.35 -0.81
N PHE A 162 119.88 53.13 -1.13
CA PHE A 162 118.99 52.00 -1.33
C PHE A 162 118.30 51.55 -0.03
N GLY A 163 118.94 51.70 1.13
CA GLY A 163 118.32 51.49 2.43
C GLY A 163 117.11 52.40 2.65
N ASN A 164 117.23 53.68 2.33
CA ASN A 164 116.12 54.64 2.40
C ASN A 164 115.00 54.29 1.39
N GLU A 165 115.36 53.96 0.14
CA GLU A 165 114.36 53.55 -0.87
C GLU A 165 113.65 52.24 -0.50
N ILE A 166 114.33 51.30 0.19
CA ILE A 166 113.69 50.08 0.72
C ILE A 166 112.71 50.42 1.84
N ILE A 167 113.05 51.35 2.73
CA ILE A 167 112.15 51.81 3.80
C ILE A 167 110.89 52.44 3.17
N ASP A 168 111.05 53.30 2.17
CA ASP A 168 109.94 53.93 1.46
C ASP A 168 109.07 52.89 0.73
N LEU A 169 109.68 51.91 0.06
CA LEU A 169 108.97 50.81 -0.58
C LEU A 169 108.17 49.99 0.43
N ASN A 170 108.80 49.59 1.54
CA ASN A 170 108.14 48.82 2.60
C ASN A 170 106.96 49.59 3.20
N LYS A 171 107.11 50.92 3.39
CA LYS A 171 106.03 51.77 3.88
C LYS A 171 104.85 51.80 2.91
N ILE A 172 105.11 51.92 1.61
CA ILE A 172 104.08 51.87 0.56
C ILE A 172 103.39 50.51 0.54
N THR A 173 104.16 49.40 0.55
CA THR A 173 103.61 48.04 0.54
C THR A 173 102.76 47.77 1.78
N LEU A 174 103.21 48.18 2.98
CA LEU A 174 102.42 48.04 4.22
C LEU A 174 101.12 48.84 4.15
N ASN A 175 101.17 50.09 3.67
CA ASN A 175 99.96 50.89 3.50
C ASN A 175 98.98 50.25 2.50
N ASN A 176 99.49 49.69 1.40
CA ASN A 176 98.66 48.99 0.41
C ASN A 176 98.02 47.73 1.01
N MET A 177 98.79 46.91 1.74
CA MET A 177 98.29 45.71 2.40
C MET A 177 97.23 46.04 3.46
N GLN A 178 97.44 47.11 4.23
CA GLN A 178 96.44 47.60 5.17
C GLN A 178 95.17 48.08 4.45
N ALA A 179 95.31 48.84 3.37
CA ALA A 179 94.16 49.28 2.58
C ALA A 179 93.37 48.11 1.98
N PHE A 180 94.02 47.03 1.56
CA PHE A 180 93.34 45.82 1.08
C PHE A 180 92.60 45.07 2.18
N GLU A 181 93.19 44.99 3.38
CA GLU A 181 92.56 44.41 4.55
C GLU A 181 91.33 45.20 5.01
N ASP A 182 91.44 46.53 5.04
CA ASP A 182 90.33 47.42 5.39
C ASP A 182 89.20 47.31 4.35
N LEU A 183 89.54 47.26 3.05
CA LEU A 183 88.57 47.04 1.97
C LEU A 183 87.85 45.69 2.12
N LYS A 184 88.57 44.60 2.44
CA LYS A 184 87.95 43.28 2.68
C LYS A 184 86.91 43.37 3.80
N LYS A 185 87.28 43.96 4.94
CA LYS A 185 86.38 44.10 6.09
C LYS A 185 85.15 44.93 5.76
N GLU A 186 85.31 46.04 5.03
CA GLU A 186 84.18 46.88 4.64
C GLU A 186 83.19 46.12 3.74
N LEU A 187 83.71 45.33 2.79
CA LEU A 187 82.89 44.49 1.90
C LEU A 187 82.19 43.35 2.66
N GLU A 188 82.88 42.70 3.61
CA GLU A 188 82.29 41.66 4.47
C GLU A 188 81.17 42.22 5.36
N ILE A 189 81.39 43.38 5.99
CA ILE A 189 80.38 44.04 6.83
C ILE A 189 79.14 44.36 6.00
N ARG A 190 79.32 44.88 4.79
CA ARG A 190 78.21 45.16 3.86
C ARG A 190 77.46 43.89 3.50
N ALA A 191 78.16 42.82 3.12
CA ALA A 191 77.55 41.53 2.78
C ALA A 191 76.75 40.94 3.96
N VAL A 192 77.27 41.01 5.19
CA VAL A 192 76.57 40.53 6.40
C VAL A 192 75.33 41.37 6.69
N HIS A 193 75.41 42.69 6.57
CA HIS A 193 74.25 43.57 6.73
C HIS A 193 73.16 43.25 5.70
N ASP A 194 73.54 43.06 4.44
CA ASP A 194 72.60 42.72 3.38
C ASP A 194 71.96 41.34 3.63
N MET A 195 72.71 40.36 4.14
CA MET A 195 72.17 39.07 4.57
C MET A 195 71.13 39.22 5.68
N GLN A 196 71.36 40.09 6.67
CA GLN A 196 70.39 40.33 7.76
C GLN A 196 69.10 40.97 7.23
N MET A 197 69.21 41.96 6.35
CA MET A 197 68.04 42.58 5.72
C MET A 197 67.24 41.54 4.91
N ARG A 198 67.92 40.73 4.09
CA ARG A 198 67.31 39.64 3.31
C ARG A 198 66.65 38.59 4.20
N SER A 199 67.25 38.27 5.35
CA SER A 199 66.65 37.36 6.33
C SER A 199 65.33 37.91 6.90
N GLY A 200 65.27 39.22 7.15
CA GLY A 200 64.02 39.91 7.53
C GLY A 200 62.94 39.82 6.47
N GLU A 201 63.30 39.96 5.18
CA GLU A 201 62.36 39.81 4.06
C GLU A 201 61.86 38.37 3.89
N ILE A 202 62.72 37.37 4.07
CA ILE A 202 62.33 35.95 4.08
C ILE A 202 61.34 35.67 5.22
N LEU A 203 61.58 36.22 6.41
CA LEU A 203 60.68 36.08 7.56
C LEU A 203 59.32 36.73 7.29
N ALA A 204 59.31 37.93 6.70
CA ALA A 204 58.08 38.60 6.30
C ALA A 204 57.31 37.75 5.27
N ALA A 205 57.98 37.18 4.28
CA ALA A 205 57.37 36.29 3.29
C ALA A 205 56.76 35.03 3.95
N LYS A 206 57.44 34.42 4.93
CA LYS A 206 56.89 33.29 5.72
C LYS A 206 55.57 33.65 6.41
N GLU A 207 55.51 34.82 7.05
CA GLU A 207 54.29 35.32 7.71
C GLU A 207 53.15 35.59 6.72
N MET A 208 53.47 36.06 5.50
CA MET A 208 52.49 36.22 4.43
C MET A 208 51.90 34.87 3.99
N VAL A 209 52.73 33.83 3.83
CA VAL A 209 52.25 32.47 3.52
C VAL A 209 51.38 31.94 4.66
N LYS A 210 51.76 32.17 5.92
CA LYS A 210 50.97 31.79 7.11
C LYS A 210 49.57 32.44 7.10
N LYS A 211 49.48 33.73 6.76
CA LYS A 211 48.19 34.43 6.61
C LYS A 211 47.35 33.88 5.45
N CYS A 212 47.97 33.58 4.31
CA CYS A 212 47.29 32.98 3.16
C CYS A 212 46.71 31.61 3.51
N LEU A 213 47.49 30.74 4.17
CA LEU A 213 47.04 29.44 4.65
C LEU A 213 45.87 29.54 5.64
N ARG A 214 45.89 30.50 6.58
CA ARG A 214 44.74 30.78 7.48
C ARG A 214 43.47 31.12 6.70
N LYS A 215 43.59 32.00 5.70
CA LYS A 215 42.46 32.46 4.87
C LYS A 215 41.87 31.30 4.07
N GLN A 216 42.70 30.42 3.50
CA GLN A 216 42.22 29.27 2.74
C GLN A 216 41.57 28.21 3.63
N LEU A 217 42.17 27.91 4.80
CA LEU A 217 41.59 26.95 5.74
C LEU A 217 40.21 27.41 6.24
N ARG A 218 40.07 28.70 6.61
CA ARG A 218 38.77 29.29 6.96
C ARG A 218 37.75 29.16 5.83
N ARG A 219 38.15 29.35 4.57
CA ARG A 219 37.27 29.15 3.41
C ARG A 219 36.83 27.68 3.27
N SER A 220 37.73 26.72 3.46
CA SER A 220 37.40 25.28 3.42
C SER A 220 36.44 24.89 4.55
N VAL A 221 36.65 25.38 5.76
CA VAL A 221 35.74 25.17 6.91
C VAL A 221 34.36 25.80 6.63
N SER A 222 34.30 27.04 6.14
CA SER A 222 33.02 27.68 5.78
C SER A 222 32.31 26.94 4.65
N ARG A 223 33.05 26.41 3.67
CA ARG A 223 32.48 25.60 2.58
C ARG A 223 31.91 24.28 3.10
N PHE A 224 32.62 23.61 4.01
CA PHE A 224 32.15 22.39 4.66
C PHE A 224 30.89 22.64 5.50
N ALA A 225 30.88 23.70 6.31
CA ALA A 225 29.71 24.12 7.07
C ALA A 225 28.52 24.46 6.15
N GLY A 226 28.78 25.11 5.01
CA GLY A 226 27.78 25.36 3.97
C GLY A 226 27.25 24.08 3.33
N MET A 227 28.13 23.13 3.00
CA MET A 227 27.76 21.82 2.47
C MET A 227 26.89 21.03 3.44
N ILE A 228 27.22 21.00 4.74
CA ILE A 228 26.38 20.30 5.73
C ILE A 228 24.99 20.96 5.80
N LYS A 229 24.92 22.30 5.76
CA LYS A 229 23.67 23.04 5.72
C LYS A 229 22.86 22.80 4.44
N SER A 230 23.51 22.52 3.31
CA SER A 230 22.83 22.25 2.03
C SER A 230 22.57 20.77 1.76
N THR A 231 23.25 19.84 2.43
CA THR A 231 23.08 18.39 2.20
C THR A 231 21.78 17.87 2.83
N THR A 232 21.15 18.64 3.72
CA THR A 232 19.74 18.47 4.07
C THR A 232 18.79 18.72 2.90
N ALA A 233 19.26 19.34 1.80
CA ALA A 233 18.54 19.52 0.56
C ALA A 233 19.04 18.56 -0.54
N ILE A 234 18.29 17.47 -0.76
CA ILE A 234 17.93 16.94 -2.09
C ILE A 234 19.00 16.11 -2.87
N GLY A 235 20.27 16.05 -2.45
CA GLY A 235 21.33 15.46 -3.30
C GLY A 235 21.54 13.93 -3.31
N ASN A 236 21.01 13.16 -2.36
CA ASN A 236 21.34 11.72 -2.25
C ASN A 236 20.22 10.81 -2.83
N PRO A 237 20.49 10.00 -3.87
CA PRO A 237 19.49 9.15 -4.52
C PRO A 237 18.87 8.11 -3.57
N ASP A 238 19.63 7.59 -2.60
CA ASP A 238 19.14 6.59 -1.65
C ASP A 238 18.13 7.19 -0.66
N ILE A 239 18.36 8.43 -0.21
CA ILE A 239 17.40 9.16 0.63
C ILE A 239 16.14 9.46 -0.18
N SER A 240 16.27 9.96 -1.41
CA SER A 240 15.13 10.27 -2.28
C SER A 240 14.28 9.03 -2.56
N GLN A 241 14.92 7.88 -2.81
CA GLN A 241 14.22 6.61 -3.02
C GLN A 241 13.47 6.15 -1.77
N GLN A 242 14.06 6.32 -0.58
CA GLN A 242 13.38 5.98 0.67
C GLN A 242 12.24 6.93 1.02
N ILE A 243 12.39 8.23 0.77
CA ILE A 243 11.29 9.20 0.88
C ILE A 243 10.15 8.80 -0.07
N SER A 244 10.47 8.41 -1.30
CA SER A 244 9.48 7.94 -2.28
C SER A 244 8.75 6.67 -1.80
N THR A 245 9.47 5.77 -1.12
CA THR A 245 8.91 4.53 -0.56
C THR A 245 8.00 4.82 0.64
N ILE A 246 8.38 5.77 1.50
CA ILE A 246 7.52 6.25 2.60
C ILE A 246 6.25 6.92 2.04
N GLN A 247 6.38 7.72 0.98
CA GLN A 247 5.24 8.35 0.29
C GLN A 247 4.33 7.33 -0.40
N SER A 248 4.86 6.23 -0.94
CA SER A 248 4.01 5.19 -1.53
C SER A 248 3.22 4.43 -0.47
N PHE A 249 3.80 4.18 0.72
CA PHE A 249 3.05 3.65 1.87
C PHE A 249 1.94 4.60 2.33
N GLN A 250 2.18 5.91 2.26
CA GLN A 250 1.14 6.92 2.50
C GLN A 250 0.00 6.80 1.49
N SER A 251 0.31 6.65 0.19
CA SER A 251 -0.73 6.44 -0.84
C SER A 251 -1.48 5.12 -0.63
N MET A 252 -0.84 4.06 -0.11
CA MET A 252 -1.52 2.82 0.25
C MET A 252 -2.49 2.99 1.43
N MET A 253 -2.11 3.78 2.44
CA MET A 253 -3.00 4.12 3.56
C MET A 253 -4.21 4.94 3.08
N GLN A 254 -3.99 5.90 2.17
CA GLN A 254 -5.04 6.75 1.60
C GLN A 254 -5.92 6.02 0.56
N GLY A 255 -5.35 5.07 -0.19
CA GLY A 255 -6.07 4.28 -1.19
C GLY A 255 -7.15 3.36 -0.63
N SER A 256 -7.20 3.18 0.69
CA SER A 256 -8.27 2.46 1.38
C SER A 256 -9.58 3.28 1.50
N GLU A 257 -9.56 4.58 1.20
CA GLU A 257 -10.77 5.43 1.19
C GLU A 257 -11.72 5.12 0.01
N GLY A 258 -11.32 4.23 -0.92
CA GLY A 258 -12.07 3.91 -2.14
C GLY A 258 -12.69 2.52 -2.21
N SER A 259 -12.48 1.63 -1.24
CA SER A 259 -13.36 0.47 -1.15
C SER A 259 -14.66 0.95 -0.49
N ASP A 260 -15.76 0.92 -1.24
CA ASP A 260 -17.11 0.91 -0.67
C ASP A 260 -17.17 -0.16 0.42
N MET A 261 -16.82 0.20 1.66
CA MET A 261 -17.11 -0.60 2.84
C MET A 261 -18.62 -0.47 3.04
N SER A 262 -19.37 -1.21 2.23
CA SER A 262 -20.82 -1.26 2.35
C SER A 262 -21.15 -1.81 3.72
N VAL A 263 -21.82 -1.02 4.55
CA VAL A 263 -22.42 -1.54 5.78
C VAL A 263 -23.43 -2.62 5.38
N PRO A 264 -23.40 -3.81 5.99
CA PRO A 264 -22.75 -4.15 7.25
C PRO A 264 -21.32 -4.70 7.10
N VAL A 265 -20.40 -4.19 7.92
CA VAL A 265 -19.02 -4.67 8.05
C VAL A 265 -18.98 -5.84 9.06
N THR A 266 -18.34 -6.96 8.71
CA THR A 266 -18.24 -8.13 9.61
C THR A 266 -17.04 -8.04 10.55
N GLU A 267 -17.04 -8.79 11.66
CA GLU A 267 -15.86 -8.86 12.54
C GLU A 267 -14.59 -9.31 11.79
N LYS A 268 -14.74 -10.17 10.77
CA LYS A 268 -13.63 -10.65 9.95
C LYS A 268 -13.00 -9.52 9.12
N ASP A 269 -13.82 -8.67 8.49
CA ASP A 269 -13.32 -7.56 7.67
C ASP A 269 -12.55 -6.54 8.52
N VAL A 270 -12.98 -6.31 9.77
CA VAL A 270 -12.29 -5.44 10.73
C VAL A 270 -10.94 -6.03 11.15
N GLU A 271 -10.86 -7.35 11.34
CA GLU A 271 -9.61 -8.04 11.69
C GLU A 271 -8.60 -8.01 10.53
N ASP A 272 -9.07 -8.23 9.29
CA ASP A 272 -8.26 -8.14 8.09
C ASP A 272 -7.73 -6.71 7.88
N TRP A 273 -8.57 -5.69 8.10
CA TRP A 273 -8.17 -4.27 8.11
C TRP A 273 -7.09 -3.97 9.16
N LEU A 274 -7.24 -4.47 10.40
CA LEU A 274 -6.25 -4.28 11.46
C LEU A 274 -4.91 -4.89 11.08
N GLN A 275 -4.92 -6.11 10.54
CA GLN A 275 -3.71 -6.81 10.15
C GLN A 275 -2.97 -6.06 9.04
N GLN A 276 -3.70 -5.60 8.01
CA GLN A 276 -3.10 -4.84 6.91
C GLN A 276 -2.57 -3.48 7.38
N THR A 277 -3.30 -2.79 8.26
CA THR A 277 -2.87 -1.51 8.85
C THR A 277 -1.61 -1.69 9.71
N ARG A 278 -1.52 -2.75 10.52
CA ARG A 278 -0.34 -3.07 11.33
C ARG A 278 0.89 -3.37 10.46
N VAL A 279 0.72 -4.11 9.37
CA VAL A 279 1.81 -4.40 8.41
C VAL A 279 2.32 -3.10 7.78
N THR A 280 1.42 -2.24 7.28
CA THR A 280 1.79 -0.96 6.69
C THR A 280 2.47 -0.03 7.70
N LEU A 281 1.96 0.04 8.93
CA LEU A 281 2.56 0.85 10.00
C LEU A 281 3.96 0.35 10.40
N ALA A 282 4.17 -0.96 10.43
CA ALA A 282 5.48 -1.55 10.68
C ALA A 282 6.48 -1.24 9.55
N ALA A 283 6.04 -1.34 8.29
CA ALA A 283 6.85 -0.98 7.13
C ALA A 283 7.23 0.52 7.13
N LEU A 284 6.28 1.39 7.52
CA LEU A 284 6.51 2.82 7.68
C LEU A 284 7.54 3.12 8.77
N ASP A 285 7.42 2.52 9.95
CA ASP A 285 8.39 2.66 11.05
C ASP A 285 9.79 2.18 10.64
N GLN A 286 9.87 1.05 9.92
CA GLN A 286 11.14 0.53 9.41
C GLN A 286 11.75 1.48 8.36
N GLY A 287 10.95 2.02 7.44
CA GLY A 287 11.40 2.99 6.44
C GLY A 287 11.98 4.26 7.07
N ALA A 288 11.29 4.83 8.07
CA ALA A 288 11.77 6.00 8.79
C ALA A 288 13.06 5.72 9.59
N LYS A 289 13.15 4.57 10.27
CA LYS A 289 14.39 4.13 10.96
C LYS A 289 15.56 3.97 9.98
N HIS A 290 15.30 3.41 8.81
CA HIS A 290 16.30 3.27 7.76
C HIS A 290 16.76 4.64 7.24
N LEU A 291 15.85 5.59 7.05
CA LEU A 291 16.18 6.96 6.65
C LEU A 291 17.06 7.67 7.69
N VAL A 292 16.74 7.54 8.98
CA VAL A 292 17.61 8.03 10.08
C VAL A 292 19.01 7.39 10.00
N SER A 293 19.11 6.11 9.67
CA SER A 293 20.41 5.43 9.47
C SER A 293 21.17 5.96 8.26
N LEU A 294 20.50 6.21 7.13
CA LEU A 294 21.11 6.79 5.93
C LEU A 294 21.65 8.19 6.23
N TYR A 295 20.88 9.00 6.97
CA TYR A 295 21.30 10.33 7.37
C TYR A 295 22.56 10.29 8.27
N LYS A 296 22.63 9.36 9.24
CA LYS A 296 23.86 9.12 10.04
C LYS A 296 25.05 8.77 9.15
N ASN A 297 24.86 7.86 8.20
CA ASN A 297 25.94 7.40 7.33
C ASN A 297 26.48 8.54 6.44
N ILE A 298 25.59 9.36 5.89
CA ILE A 298 25.99 10.51 5.06
C ILE A 298 26.78 11.53 5.89
N ILE A 299 26.33 11.83 7.11
CA ILE A 299 27.08 12.70 8.03
C ILE A 299 28.50 12.14 8.24
N VAL A 300 28.63 10.85 8.55
CA VAL A 300 29.94 10.21 8.75
C VAL A 300 30.82 10.31 7.50
N ILE A 301 30.26 10.09 6.31
CA ILE A 301 31.00 10.20 5.04
C ILE A 301 31.49 11.64 4.83
N LEU A 302 30.64 12.65 5.10
CA LEU A 302 31.02 14.05 4.96
C LEU A 302 32.13 14.45 5.93
N PHE A 303 32.02 14.05 7.21
CA PHE A 303 33.08 14.27 8.19
C PHE A 303 34.38 13.57 7.78
N ASN A 304 34.33 12.31 7.33
CA ASN A 304 35.51 11.58 6.86
C ASN A 304 36.18 12.27 5.67
N ARG A 305 35.39 12.76 4.71
CA ARG A 305 35.91 13.52 3.56
C ARG A 305 36.59 14.81 4.03
N PHE A 306 35.96 15.55 4.93
CA PHE A 306 36.55 16.77 5.49
C PHE A 306 37.85 16.49 6.25
N PHE A 307 37.89 15.45 7.08
CA PHE A 307 39.11 15.05 7.79
C PHE A 307 40.21 14.59 6.82
N SER A 308 39.87 13.97 5.69
CA SER A 308 40.83 13.64 4.63
C SER A 308 41.39 14.90 3.96
N GLU A 309 40.55 15.88 3.64
CA GLU A 309 41.00 17.17 3.08
C GLU A 309 41.91 17.93 4.07
N LEU A 310 41.60 17.85 5.38
CA LEU A 310 42.46 18.40 6.43
C LEU A 310 43.79 17.66 6.54
N ASP A 311 43.81 16.33 6.43
CA ASP A 311 45.05 15.55 6.48
C ASP A 311 45.95 15.87 5.28
N ASP A 312 45.36 16.05 4.09
CA ASP A 312 46.09 16.53 2.91
C ASP A 312 46.67 17.94 3.13
N PHE A 313 45.92 18.83 3.79
CA PHE A 313 46.41 20.15 4.19
C PHE A 313 47.58 20.07 5.19
N LYS A 314 47.50 19.19 6.20
CA LYS A 314 48.60 18.94 7.15
C LYS A 314 49.84 18.41 6.45
N LYS A 315 49.69 17.49 5.49
CA LYS A 315 50.79 16.96 4.67
C LYS A 315 51.48 18.06 3.87
N VAL A 316 50.72 18.99 3.27
CA VAL A 316 51.28 20.14 2.55
C VAL A 316 52.09 21.01 3.50
N ILE A 317 51.54 21.38 4.66
CA ILE A 317 52.25 22.24 5.62
C ILE A 317 53.56 21.60 6.12
N ARG A 318 53.52 20.31 6.49
CA ARG A 318 54.69 19.58 7.00
C ARG A 318 55.82 19.49 5.98
N ARG A 319 55.51 19.26 4.69
CA ARG A 319 56.53 19.16 3.63
C ARG A 319 57.33 20.45 3.44
N HIS A 320 56.74 21.60 3.71
CA HIS A 320 57.35 22.90 3.41
C HIS A 320 58.08 23.53 4.59
N SER A 321 58.09 22.91 5.78
CA SER A 321 58.69 23.47 7.01
C SER A 321 58.27 24.93 7.29
N ILE A 322 57.05 25.31 6.87
CA ILE A 322 56.52 26.67 7.04
C ILE A 322 56.01 26.86 8.48
N LEU A 323 55.51 25.79 9.10
CA LEU A 323 55.01 25.77 10.47
C LEU A 323 55.58 24.58 11.24
N ASN A 324 55.83 24.80 12.53
CA ASN A 324 56.23 23.74 13.46
C ASN A 324 55.01 22.93 13.93
N GLU A 325 55.21 21.72 14.45
CA GLU A 325 54.11 20.82 14.86
C GLU A 325 53.17 21.48 15.91
N ASN A 326 53.73 22.25 16.84
CA ASN A 326 52.96 23.02 17.83
C ASN A 326 52.08 24.10 17.19
N GLU A 327 52.59 24.79 16.16
CA GLU A 327 51.82 25.82 15.46
C GLU A 327 50.73 25.20 14.59
N ILE A 328 50.99 24.00 14.04
CA ILE A 328 49.96 23.22 13.36
C ILE A 328 48.85 22.88 14.36
N GLU A 329 49.15 22.33 15.54
CA GLU A 329 48.14 22.04 16.57
C GLU A 329 47.37 23.27 17.06
N GLU A 330 48.04 24.41 17.24
CA GLU A 330 47.40 25.68 17.58
C GLU A 330 46.40 26.09 16.47
N PHE A 331 46.83 26.03 15.20
CA PHE A 331 45.95 26.27 14.04
C PHE A 331 44.74 25.34 13.99
N GLN A 332 44.91 24.08 14.38
CA GLN A 332 43.85 23.09 14.44
C GLN A 332 42.80 23.48 15.50
N SER A 333 43.27 23.79 16.71
CA SER A 333 42.43 24.16 17.85
C SER A 333 41.70 25.51 17.67
N GLU A 334 42.31 26.48 16.98
CA GLU A 334 41.73 27.81 16.80
C GLU A 334 40.67 27.84 15.69
N ILE A 335 40.93 27.19 14.54
CA ILE A 335 40.15 27.42 13.32
C ILE A 335 39.05 26.38 13.10
N TYR A 336 39.33 25.08 13.27
CA TYR A 336 38.35 24.05 12.92
C TYR A 336 37.69 23.39 14.12
N THR A 337 38.39 23.12 15.23
CA THR A 337 37.82 22.38 16.37
C THR A 337 36.51 23.00 16.86
N PRO A 338 36.40 24.33 17.04
CA PRO A 338 35.14 24.95 17.47
C PRO A 338 34.00 24.75 16.47
N THR A 339 34.29 24.83 15.17
CA THR A 339 33.26 24.68 14.12
C THR A 339 32.82 23.23 13.96
N VAL A 340 33.75 22.28 14.07
CA VAL A 340 33.47 20.84 14.03
C VAL A 340 32.64 20.41 15.24
N ASP A 341 33.01 20.87 16.43
CA ASP A 341 32.30 20.58 17.67
C ASP A 341 30.89 21.18 17.67
N GLU A 342 30.73 22.43 17.21
CA GLU A 342 29.41 23.06 17.07
C GLU A 342 28.53 22.28 16.10
N LEU A 343 29.06 21.86 14.95
CA LEU A 343 28.33 21.06 13.97
C LEU A 343 27.98 19.66 14.49
N ASP A 344 28.89 18.98 15.19
CA ASP A 344 28.65 17.66 15.78
C ASP A 344 27.55 17.73 16.86
N ILE A 345 27.63 18.72 17.76
CA ILE A 345 26.60 18.96 18.79
C ILE A 345 25.24 19.21 18.13
N ARG A 346 25.19 20.08 17.12
CA ARG A 346 23.95 20.44 16.43
C ARG A 346 23.33 19.22 15.72
N LEU A 347 24.12 18.49 14.94
CA LEU A 347 23.66 17.30 14.21
C LEU A 347 23.19 16.19 15.15
N LYS A 348 23.89 15.95 16.27
CA LYS A 348 23.45 15.01 17.31
C LYS A 348 22.13 15.43 17.93
N SER A 349 21.97 16.71 18.26
CA SER A 349 20.72 17.28 18.78
C SER A 349 19.57 17.09 17.79
N ASP A 350 19.77 17.43 16.52
CA ASP A 350 18.71 17.37 15.50
C ASP A 350 18.30 15.93 15.21
N LEU A 351 19.27 15.01 15.16
CA LEU A 351 18.99 13.58 15.01
C LEU A 351 18.23 13.01 16.23
N GLN A 352 18.58 13.42 17.45
CA GLN A 352 17.83 13.02 18.66
C GLN A 352 16.40 13.54 18.63
N LYS A 353 16.20 14.82 18.29
CA LYS A 353 14.86 15.42 18.13
C LYS A 353 14.04 14.65 17.10
N LEU A 354 14.63 14.33 15.94
CA LEU A 354 13.98 13.56 14.89
C LEU A 354 13.54 12.18 15.37
N GLN A 355 14.44 11.44 16.02
CA GLN A 355 14.13 10.12 16.58
C GLN A 355 13.02 10.17 17.64
N MET A 356 13.07 11.18 18.53
CA MET A 356 12.07 11.38 19.58
C MET A 356 10.69 11.73 19.00
N VAL A 357 10.63 12.66 18.04
CA VAL A 357 9.38 13.04 17.36
C VAL A 357 8.80 11.85 16.61
N TRP A 358 9.63 11.04 15.93
CA TRP A 358 9.17 9.83 15.24
C TRP A 358 8.56 8.82 16.21
N ALA A 359 9.28 8.49 17.27
CA ALA A 359 8.84 7.50 18.26
C ALA A 359 7.49 7.88 18.84
N LYS A 360 7.35 9.16 19.26
CA LYS A 360 6.09 9.69 19.77
C LYS A 360 4.96 9.65 18.73
N THR A 361 5.27 9.90 17.46
CA THR A 361 4.29 9.86 16.35
C THR A 361 3.81 8.44 16.10
N ILE A 362 4.72 7.47 16.04
CA ILE A 362 4.40 6.05 15.86
C ILE A 362 3.59 5.51 17.03
N ASP A 363 3.92 5.89 18.26
CA ASP A 363 3.15 5.47 19.43
C ASP A 363 1.73 6.05 19.37
N LYS A 364 1.58 7.32 18.98
CA LYS A 364 0.28 7.95 18.75
C LYS A 364 -0.49 7.28 17.60
N MET A 365 0.19 6.86 16.52
CA MET A 365 -0.40 6.09 15.41
C MET A 365 -0.94 4.75 15.90
N LYS A 366 -0.13 3.99 16.65
CA LYS A 366 -0.53 2.68 17.20
C LYS A 366 -1.74 2.82 18.11
N GLU A 367 -1.72 3.79 19.02
CA GLU A 367 -2.85 4.09 19.91
C GLU A 367 -4.12 4.43 19.10
N THR A 368 -3.97 5.24 18.04
CA THR A 368 -5.09 5.60 17.17
C THR A 368 -5.67 4.39 16.45
N VAL A 369 -4.82 3.57 15.82
CA VAL A 369 -5.25 2.35 15.12
C VAL A 369 -5.97 1.39 16.08
N GLU A 370 -5.46 1.24 17.31
CA GLU A 370 -6.08 0.37 18.31
C GLU A 370 -7.44 0.92 18.78
N ASN A 371 -7.55 2.23 18.98
CA ASN A 371 -8.84 2.87 19.30
C ASN A 371 -9.85 2.73 18.14
N THR A 372 -9.41 2.92 16.90
CA THR A 372 -10.24 2.70 15.70
C THR A 372 -10.69 1.25 15.60
N TYR A 373 -9.79 0.29 15.84
CA TYR A 373 -10.11 -1.13 15.84
C TYR A 373 -11.16 -1.47 16.91
N ASN A 374 -10.98 -1.02 18.15
CA ASN A 374 -11.93 -1.28 19.23
C ASN A 374 -13.32 -0.73 18.92
N PHE A 375 -13.38 0.44 18.28
CA PHE A 375 -14.63 1.02 17.79
C PHE A 375 -15.26 0.17 16.68
N LEU A 376 -14.52 -0.12 15.61
CA LEU A 376 -15.01 -0.88 14.46
C LEU A 376 -15.44 -2.30 14.85
N LYS A 377 -14.69 -2.95 15.74
CA LYS A 377 -15.02 -4.27 16.31
C LYS A 377 -16.30 -4.21 17.14
N GLY A 378 -16.47 -3.15 17.93
CA GLY A 378 -17.71 -2.90 18.65
C GLY A 378 -18.89 -2.80 17.69
N ALA A 379 -18.76 -2.02 16.62
CA ALA A 379 -19.80 -1.83 15.61
C ALA A 379 -20.12 -3.09 14.79
N SER A 380 -19.11 -3.82 14.32
CA SER A 380 -19.31 -5.06 13.54
C SER A 380 -19.99 -6.15 14.37
N SER A 381 -19.62 -6.27 15.66
CA SER A 381 -20.24 -7.25 16.56
C SER A 381 -21.74 -7.05 16.74
N LEU A 382 -22.26 -5.82 16.59
CA LEU A 382 -23.70 -5.53 16.65
C LEU A 382 -24.44 -6.18 15.49
N TRP A 383 -23.91 -5.99 14.28
CA TRP A 383 -24.49 -6.54 13.06
C TRP A 383 -24.42 -8.06 13.05
N ASP A 384 -23.29 -8.66 13.42
CA ASP A 384 -23.14 -10.12 13.49
C ASP A 384 -24.10 -10.76 14.51
N LYS A 385 -24.30 -10.13 15.67
CA LYS A 385 -25.30 -10.57 16.67
C LYS A 385 -26.72 -10.41 16.16
N HIS A 386 -27.04 -9.32 15.48
CA HIS A 386 -28.37 -9.09 14.91
C HIS A 386 -28.70 -10.13 13.83
N PHE A 387 -27.81 -10.34 12.86
CA PHE A 387 -28.01 -11.34 11.81
C PHE A 387 -28.09 -12.77 12.35
N ARG A 388 -27.43 -13.07 13.46
CA ARG A 388 -27.59 -14.37 14.14
C ARG A 388 -29.00 -14.53 14.71
N ARG A 389 -29.48 -13.55 15.46
CA ARG A 389 -30.82 -13.58 16.07
C ARG A 389 -31.94 -13.60 15.03
N VAL A 390 -31.82 -12.83 13.96
CA VAL A 390 -32.78 -12.85 12.85
C VAL A 390 -32.82 -14.23 12.18
N ARG A 391 -31.68 -14.89 11.99
CA ARG A 391 -31.64 -16.27 11.47
C ARG A 391 -32.27 -17.28 12.43
N GLU A 392 -32.03 -17.15 13.72
CA GLU A 392 -32.67 -18.01 14.74
C GLU A 392 -34.19 -17.80 14.77
N ALA A 393 -34.67 -16.55 14.69
CA ALA A 393 -36.10 -16.23 14.57
C ALA A 393 -36.72 -16.82 13.30
N GLN A 394 -36.03 -16.72 12.18
CA GLN A 394 -36.45 -17.35 10.92
C GLN A 394 -36.56 -18.87 11.06
N TYR A 395 -35.58 -19.51 11.68
CA TYR A 395 -35.57 -20.96 11.92
C TYR A 395 -36.76 -21.41 12.79
N LEU A 396 -37.03 -20.70 13.89
CA LEU A 396 -38.15 -21.02 14.79
C LEU A 396 -39.51 -20.91 14.07
N VAL A 397 -39.67 -19.91 13.20
CA VAL A 397 -40.91 -19.73 12.44
C VAL A 397 -41.07 -20.78 11.35
N LEU A 398 -39.99 -21.17 10.67
CA LEU A 398 -40.03 -22.30 9.74
C LEU A 398 -40.49 -23.58 10.44
N GLN A 399 -39.96 -23.86 11.63
CA GLN A 399 -40.34 -25.01 12.43
C GLN A 399 -41.82 -24.95 12.86
N ASP A 400 -42.33 -23.77 13.25
CA ASP A 400 -43.75 -23.59 13.58
C ASP A 400 -44.66 -23.83 12.37
N VAL A 401 -44.27 -23.37 11.18
CA VAL A 401 -45.00 -23.59 9.92
C VAL A 401 -45.03 -25.07 9.55
N GLU A 402 -43.90 -25.76 9.66
CA GLU A 402 -43.80 -27.20 9.39
C GLU A 402 -44.71 -28.01 10.32
N ASN A 403 -44.61 -27.77 11.64
CA ASN A 403 -45.45 -28.44 12.65
C ASN A 403 -46.95 -28.16 12.40
N MET A 404 -47.30 -26.92 12.10
CA MET A 404 -48.68 -26.52 11.80
C MET A 404 -49.20 -27.25 10.56
N THR A 405 -48.40 -27.32 9.50
CA THR A 405 -48.75 -28.02 8.25
C THR A 405 -48.98 -29.51 8.51
N GLU A 406 -48.11 -30.14 9.31
CA GLU A 406 -48.24 -31.56 9.66
C GLU A 406 -49.53 -31.86 10.45
N VAL A 407 -49.83 -31.07 11.48
CA VAL A 407 -51.06 -31.22 12.28
C VAL A 407 -52.32 -31.05 11.42
N ASN A 408 -52.31 -30.09 10.50
CA ASN A 408 -53.45 -29.85 9.63
C ASN A 408 -53.66 -30.96 8.60
N ASN A 409 -52.58 -31.48 8.00
CA ASN A 409 -52.66 -32.61 7.09
C ASN A 409 -53.23 -33.86 7.78
N LEU A 410 -52.84 -34.12 9.03
CA LEU A 410 -53.39 -35.22 9.83
C LEU A 410 -54.88 -35.03 10.09
N SER A 411 -55.29 -33.84 10.55
CA SER A 411 -56.70 -33.55 10.84
C SER A 411 -57.59 -33.66 9.60
N ILE A 412 -57.15 -33.12 8.45
CA ILE A 412 -57.90 -33.19 7.20
C ILE A 412 -57.95 -34.65 6.71
N GLY A 413 -56.84 -35.39 6.77
CA GLY A 413 -56.78 -36.79 6.40
C GLY A 413 -57.77 -37.67 7.19
N GLU A 414 -57.98 -37.41 8.49
CA GLU A 414 -59.01 -38.11 9.27
C GLU A 414 -60.43 -37.85 8.77
N TYR A 415 -60.75 -36.59 8.42
CA TYR A 415 -62.06 -36.25 7.88
C TYR A 415 -62.27 -36.84 6.49
N GLU A 416 -61.25 -36.82 5.63
CA GLU A 416 -61.28 -37.44 4.31
C GLU A 416 -61.51 -38.96 4.40
N ALA A 417 -60.82 -39.64 5.33
CA ALA A 417 -61.04 -41.07 5.58
C ALA A 417 -62.47 -41.35 6.04
N LYS A 418 -63.00 -40.56 6.99
CA LYS A 418 -64.40 -40.67 7.46
C LYS A 418 -65.39 -40.41 6.33
N LEU A 419 -65.14 -39.40 5.49
CA LEU A 419 -65.98 -39.06 4.35
C LEU A 419 -66.00 -40.20 3.33
N ASN A 420 -64.85 -40.76 2.96
CA ASN A 420 -64.76 -41.89 2.04
C ASN A 420 -65.56 -43.11 2.54
N ILE A 421 -65.44 -43.44 3.83
CA ILE A 421 -66.22 -44.52 4.45
C ILE A 421 -67.73 -44.24 4.36
N LEU A 422 -68.16 -43.01 4.60
CA LEU A 422 -69.58 -42.64 4.53
C LEU A 422 -70.11 -42.63 3.09
N ILE A 423 -69.32 -42.18 2.12
CA ILE A 423 -69.67 -42.23 0.70
C ILE A 423 -69.84 -43.68 0.24
N ASP A 424 -68.95 -44.59 0.63
CA ASP A 424 -69.10 -46.01 0.30
C ASP A 424 -70.33 -46.64 0.97
N LYS A 425 -70.67 -46.24 2.20
CA LYS A 425 -71.92 -46.65 2.85
C LYS A 425 -73.16 -46.09 2.18
N LEU A 426 -73.11 -44.86 1.68
CA LEU A 426 -74.20 -44.25 0.89
C LEU A 426 -74.47 -45.06 -0.38
N ARG A 427 -73.42 -45.49 -1.09
CA ARG A 427 -73.54 -46.35 -2.27
C ARG A 427 -74.20 -47.70 -1.98
N GLN A 428 -74.09 -48.21 -0.75
CA GLN A 428 -74.59 -49.52 -0.33
C GLN A 428 -75.91 -49.46 0.47
N GLY A 429 -76.55 -48.28 0.56
CA GLY A 429 -77.73 -48.06 1.39
C GLY A 429 -78.95 -48.88 0.93
N PRO A 430 -79.61 -49.68 1.79
CA PRO A 430 -80.69 -50.58 1.38
C PRO A 430 -82.08 -49.93 1.37
N ASN A 431 -82.24 -48.71 1.91
CA ASN A 431 -83.50 -47.96 1.89
C ASN A 431 -83.32 -46.46 2.16
N GLU A 432 -84.31 -45.67 1.73
CA GLU A 432 -84.36 -44.21 1.79
C GLU A 432 -84.08 -43.64 3.20
N LYS A 433 -84.70 -44.21 4.25
CA LYS A 433 -84.53 -43.73 5.63
C LYS A 433 -83.08 -43.85 6.11
N LYS A 434 -82.38 -44.93 5.75
CA LYS A 434 -80.96 -45.11 6.08
C LYS A 434 -80.07 -44.21 5.23
N LEU A 435 -80.43 -44.00 3.96
CA LEU A 435 -79.71 -43.11 3.04
C LEU A 435 -79.76 -41.66 3.54
N ASN A 436 -80.93 -41.13 3.87
CA ASN A 436 -81.09 -39.78 4.44
C ASN A 436 -80.30 -39.57 5.73
N LYS A 437 -80.20 -40.60 6.60
CA LYS A 437 -79.37 -40.53 7.81
C LYS A 437 -77.88 -40.42 7.46
N LEU A 438 -77.40 -41.25 6.54
CA LEU A 438 -76.00 -41.22 6.08
C LEU A 438 -75.64 -39.92 5.36
N VAL A 439 -76.58 -39.32 4.63
CA VAL A 439 -76.38 -38.01 3.97
C VAL A 439 -76.19 -36.90 5.00
N ASN A 440 -77.00 -36.89 6.07
CA ASN A 440 -76.82 -35.93 7.16
C ASN A 440 -75.47 -36.11 7.89
N GLU A 441 -75.00 -37.36 8.03
CA GLU A 441 -73.66 -37.64 8.56
C GLU A 441 -72.56 -37.12 7.62
N VAL A 442 -72.73 -37.23 6.30
CA VAL A 442 -71.81 -36.62 5.30
C VAL A 442 -71.78 -35.11 5.41
N TYR A 443 -72.93 -34.43 5.54
CA TYR A 443 -72.95 -32.97 5.76
C TYR A 443 -72.21 -32.59 7.04
N GLY A 444 -72.39 -33.36 8.12
CA GLY A 444 -71.65 -33.14 9.36
C GLY A 444 -70.13 -33.25 9.19
N ILE A 445 -69.64 -34.19 8.36
CA ILE A 445 -68.21 -34.32 8.04
C ILE A 445 -67.73 -33.18 7.15
N LEU A 446 -68.51 -32.76 6.14
CA LEU A 446 -68.15 -31.65 5.26
C LEU A 446 -68.08 -30.31 6.02
N ASP A 447 -69.01 -30.07 6.96
CA ASP A 447 -68.93 -28.94 7.88
C ASP A 447 -67.71 -29.05 8.82
N GLY A 448 -67.37 -30.26 9.25
CA GLY A 448 -66.13 -30.54 9.98
C GLY A 448 -64.87 -30.12 9.20
N ILE A 449 -64.79 -30.49 7.92
CA ILE A 449 -63.71 -30.10 7.02
C ILE A 449 -63.67 -28.58 6.83
N LYS A 450 -64.82 -27.94 6.58
CA LYS A 450 -64.92 -26.48 6.46
C LYS A 450 -64.38 -25.79 7.71
N ASN A 451 -64.78 -26.24 8.89
CA ASN A 451 -64.32 -25.68 10.16
C ASN A 451 -62.82 -25.91 10.38
N ALA A 452 -62.30 -27.10 10.02
CA ALA A 452 -60.86 -27.39 10.10
C ALA A 452 -60.03 -26.44 9.23
N TYR A 453 -60.46 -26.16 7.99
CA TYR A 453 -59.79 -25.16 7.13
C TYR A 453 -59.84 -23.74 7.69
N VAL A 454 -60.96 -23.34 8.30
CA VAL A 454 -61.06 -22.01 8.96
C VAL A 454 -60.11 -21.92 10.15
N VAL A 455 -60.01 -22.99 10.96
CA VAL A 455 -59.06 -23.06 12.08
C VAL A 455 -57.62 -23.00 11.55
N HIS A 456 -57.30 -23.73 10.48
CA HIS A 456 -56.00 -23.70 9.82
C HIS A 456 -55.61 -22.30 9.35
N CYS A 457 -56.47 -21.60 8.59
CA CYS A 457 -56.16 -20.24 8.16
C CYS A 457 -55.94 -19.29 9.33
N ASN A 458 -56.66 -19.46 10.44
CA ASN A 458 -56.46 -18.65 11.64
C ASN A 458 -55.12 -18.96 12.33
N THR A 459 -54.70 -20.22 12.39
CA THR A 459 -53.39 -20.59 12.97
C THR A 459 -52.22 -20.13 12.09
N GLU A 460 -52.34 -20.19 10.75
CA GLU A 460 -51.37 -19.59 9.83
C GLU A 460 -51.18 -18.09 10.09
N ILE A 461 -52.28 -17.34 10.23
CA ILE A 461 -52.23 -15.91 10.55
C ILE A 461 -51.51 -15.67 11.89
N GLN A 462 -51.73 -16.51 12.90
CA GLN A 462 -51.05 -16.39 14.19
C GLN A 462 -49.54 -16.64 14.09
N VAL A 463 -49.09 -17.63 13.31
CA VAL A 463 -47.66 -17.90 13.09
C VAL A 463 -46.99 -16.72 12.37
N VAL A 464 -47.65 -16.15 11.36
CA VAL A 464 -47.17 -14.97 10.64
C VAL A 464 -47.10 -13.74 11.57
N GLN A 465 -48.09 -13.54 12.43
CA GLN A 465 -48.09 -12.47 13.43
C GLN A 465 -46.98 -12.66 14.47
N LYS A 466 -46.71 -13.90 14.89
CA LYS A 466 -45.60 -14.24 15.79
C LYS A 466 -44.26 -13.84 15.15
N TYR A 467 -44.00 -14.19 13.90
CA TYR A 467 -42.78 -13.78 13.19
C TYR A 467 -42.60 -12.26 13.17
N LYS A 468 -43.67 -11.54 12.82
CA LYS A 468 -43.67 -10.07 12.80
C LYS A 468 -43.24 -9.49 14.16
N SER A 469 -43.81 -9.98 15.25
CA SER A 469 -43.47 -9.52 16.60
C SER A 469 -42.01 -9.84 16.99
N MET A 470 -41.48 -10.99 16.55
CA MET A 470 -40.08 -11.36 16.79
C MET A 470 -39.13 -10.41 16.06
N VAL A 471 -39.40 -10.11 14.78
CA VAL A 471 -38.58 -9.18 13.99
C VAL A 471 -38.64 -7.75 14.57
N GLU A 472 -39.82 -7.28 14.98
CA GLU A 472 -39.99 -5.99 15.65
C GLU A 472 -39.14 -5.92 16.94
N CYS A 473 -39.18 -6.96 17.77
CA CYS A 473 -38.34 -7.07 18.97
C CYS A 473 -36.83 -7.04 18.64
N GLU A 474 -36.39 -7.77 17.61
CA GLU A 474 -34.96 -7.79 17.24
C GLU A 474 -34.45 -6.44 16.73
N VAL A 475 -35.30 -5.67 16.06
CA VAL A 475 -34.99 -4.29 15.66
C VAL A 475 -34.86 -3.39 16.90
N GLU A 476 -35.78 -3.50 17.86
CA GLU A 476 -35.69 -2.74 19.11
C GLU A 476 -34.41 -3.05 19.90
N VAL A 477 -34.03 -4.33 19.98
CA VAL A 477 -32.79 -4.73 20.66
C VAL A 477 -31.57 -4.16 19.93
N LEU A 478 -31.51 -4.23 18.59
CA LEU A 478 -30.42 -3.63 17.81
C LEU A 478 -30.32 -2.12 18.08
N MET A 479 -31.45 -1.40 18.10
CA MET A 479 -31.48 0.03 18.40
C MET A 479 -30.97 0.34 19.82
N ALA A 480 -31.31 -0.47 20.80
CA ALA A 480 -30.80 -0.34 22.17
C ALA A 480 -29.29 -0.61 22.27
N GLU A 481 -28.77 -1.60 21.53
CA GLU A 481 -27.34 -1.91 21.48
C GLU A 481 -26.52 -0.83 20.76
N ILE A 482 -27.05 -0.28 19.65
CA ILE A 482 -26.47 0.90 18.98
C ILE A 482 -26.41 2.07 19.97
N SER A 483 -27.49 2.32 20.71
CA SER A 483 -27.51 3.38 21.72
C SER A 483 -26.46 3.18 22.82
N ARG A 484 -26.24 1.94 23.28
CA ARG A 484 -25.16 1.61 24.22
C ARG A 484 -23.77 1.81 23.64
N LEU A 485 -23.56 1.44 22.37
CA LEU A 485 -22.29 1.66 21.68
C LEU A 485 -21.95 3.16 21.61
N LEU A 486 -22.95 4.00 21.32
CA LEU A 486 -22.82 5.45 21.27
C LEU A 486 -22.54 6.09 22.65
N ILE A 487 -22.90 5.43 23.75
CA ILE A 487 -22.53 5.90 25.10
C ILE A 487 -21.04 5.63 25.38
N ILE A 488 -20.53 4.48 24.93
CA ILE A 488 -19.12 4.10 25.10
C ILE A 488 -18.22 4.93 24.19
N TYR A 489 -18.70 5.26 22.99
CA TYR A 489 -18.02 6.09 22.00
C TYR A 489 -18.85 7.35 21.71
N PRO A 490 -18.91 8.30 22.64
CA PRO A 490 -19.70 9.52 22.47
C PRO A 490 -19.15 10.38 21.34
N PRO A 491 -20.01 11.04 20.55
CA PRO A 491 -19.56 12.03 19.57
C PRO A 491 -18.91 13.23 20.28
N ASP A 492 -17.66 13.54 19.93
CA ASP A 492 -16.84 14.60 20.55
C ASP A 492 -17.18 15.96 19.90
N GLU A 493 -17.89 16.81 20.63
CA GLU A 493 -18.37 18.12 20.15
C GLU A 493 -17.25 19.15 19.89
N ASP A 494 -16.04 18.94 20.45
CA ASP A 494 -14.89 19.85 20.27
C ASP A 494 -14.10 19.54 18.99
N ARG A 495 -14.38 18.40 18.35
CA ARG A 495 -13.78 17.97 17.09
C ARG A 495 -14.70 18.11 15.88
N ASP A 496 -15.83 18.80 16.05
CA ASP A 496 -16.76 19.13 14.97
C ASP A 496 -16.02 19.83 13.79
N PRO A 497 -16.04 19.26 12.57
CA PRO A 497 -15.44 19.86 11.38
C PRO A 497 -15.97 21.27 11.07
N LYS A 498 -17.19 21.63 11.48
CA LYS A 498 -17.73 23.00 11.34
C LYS A 498 -17.02 23.98 12.29
N LYS A 499 -16.64 23.55 13.50
CA LYS A 499 -15.78 24.31 14.43
C LYS A 499 -14.29 24.26 14.02
N GLN A 500 -13.83 23.16 13.41
CA GLN A 500 -12.44 22.98 12.98
C GLN A 500 -12.12 23.55 11.58
N ARG A 501 -13.10 23.84 10.72
CA ARG A 501 -12.87 24.58 9.45
C ARG A 501 -12.32 25.99 9.70
N GLY A 502 -12.56 26.57 10.88
CA GLY A 502 -11.89 27.80 11.33
C GLY A 502 -10.46 27.57 11.85
N ARG A 503 -10.09 26.33 12.21
CA ARG A 503 -8.76 25.94 12.72
C ARG A 503 -7.84 25.35 11.64
N GLY A 504 -8.37 24.74 10.58
CA GLY A 504 -7.58 24.24 9.45
C GLY A 504 -6.87 25.35 8.65
N SER A 505 -7.33 26.60 8.78
CA SER A 505 -6.66 27.81 8.28
C SER A 505 -5.90 28.58 9.37
N GLN A 506 -5.94 28.11 10.63
CA GLN A 506 -5.32 28.72 11.81
C GLN A 506 -4.48 27.73 12.63
N THR A 507 -4.03 26.61 12.07
CA THR A 507 -2.68 26.19 12.45
C THR A 507 -1.82 27.34 11.99
N GLU A 508 -1.34 28.15 12.96
CA GLU A 508 -0.08 28.84 12.79
C GLU A 508 0.78 27.87 12.00
N VAL A 509 0.99 28.19 10.72
CA VAL A 509 2.13 27.68 10.00
C VAL A 509 3.23 28.12 10.93
N THR A 510 3.67 27.24 11.83
CA THR A 510 4.95 27.37 12.49
C THR A 510 5.84 27.67 11.31
N LYS A 511 6.24 28.93 11.18
CA LYS A 511 7.13 29.43 10.13
C LYS A 511 8.48 28.78 10.43
N ILE A 512 8.53 27.48 10.23
CA ILE A 512 9.74 26.71 10.13
C ILE A 512 10.21 27.10 8.75
N ASP A 513 11.33 27.82 8.77
CA ASP A 513 12.05 28.29 7.60
C ASP A 513 12.06 27.17 6.54
N PRO A 514 11.70 27.41 5.27
CA PRO A 514 11.80 26.39 4.22
C PRO A 514 13.19 25.76 4.10
N ASP A 515 14.22 26.36 4.71
CA ASP A 515 15.58 25.82 4.85
C ASP A 515 15.78 24.87 6.06
N GLU A 516 14.82 24.77 7.00
CA GLU A 516 14.82 23.83 8.12
C GLU A 516 14.15 22.50 7.76
N ALA A 517 14.92 21.65 7.10
CA ALA A 517 14.79 20.19 6.96
C ALA A 517 13.41 19.62 6.52
N LEU A 518 13.39 19.04 5.32
CA LEU A 518 12.28 18.25 4.74
C LEU A 518 11.80 17.08 5.62
N LEU A 519 12.67 16.53 6.47
CA LEU A 519 12.41 15.36 7.32
C LEU A 519 11.40 15.62 8.45
N PRO A 520 11.57 16.68 9.27
CA PRO A 520 10.54 17.16 10.19
C PRO A 520 9.18 17.38 9.54
N MET A 521 9.12 17.94 8.32
CA MET A 521 7.86 18.25 7.62
C MET A 521 7.04 17.00 7.29
N GLN A 522 7.65 15.95 6.73
CA GLN A 522 6.92 14.72 6.41
C GLN A 522 6.42 13.99 7.66
N MET A 523 7.19 14.05 8.76
CA MET A 523 6.80 13.44 10.03
C MET A 523 5.73 14.26 10.78
N LEU A 524 5.78 15.60 10.70
CA LEU A 524 4.71 16.48 11.17
C LEU A 524 3.42 16.27 10.36
N TYR A 525 3.54 16.02 9.06
CA TYR A 525 2.41 15.67 8.21
C TYR A 525 1.81 14.31 8.58
N CYS A 526 2.64 13.32 8.94
CA CYS A 526 2.18 12.07 9.54
C CYS A 526 1.40 12.30 10.84
N ILE A 527 1.84 13.20 11.74
CA ILE A 527 1.08 13.57 12.94
C ILE A 527 -0.28 14.18 12.55
N PHE A 528 -0.30 15.07 11.56
CA PHE A 528 -1.53 15.67 11.05
C PHE A 528 -2.50 14.61 10.49
N GLN A 529 -2.00 13.63 9.73
CA GLN A 529 -2.82 12.55 9.19
C GLN A 529 -3.38 11.66 10.31
N VAL A 530 -2.62 11.41 11.38
CA VAL A 530 -3.11 10.68 12.56
C VAL A 530 -4.24 11.43 13.24
N ASP A 531 -4.08 12.74 13.40
CA ASP A 531 -5.15 13.58 13.95
C ASP A 531 -6.35 13.64 13.00
N ALA A 532 -6.13 13.57 11.68
CA ALA A 532 -7.19 13.46 10.68
C ALA A 532 -7.92 12.11 10.73
N VAL A 533 -7.24 10.98 10.99
CA VAL A 533 -7.87 9.66 11.21
C VAL A 533 -8.67 9.64 12.51
N LYS A 534 -8.15 10.25 13.58
CA LYS A 534 -8.94 10.50 14.81
C LYS A 534 -10.19 11.33 14.50
N ASN A 535 -10.11 12.29 13.58
CA ASN A 535 -11.25 13.08 13.13
C ASN A 535 -12.18 12.33 12.15
N TRP A 536 -11.68 11.37 11.36
CA TRP A 536 -12.46 10.53 10.45
C TRP A 536 -13.34 9.52 11.19
N MET A 537 -12.85 8.96 12.30
CA MET A 537 -13.68 8.18 13.23
C MET A 537 -14.91 8.96 13.70
N PHE A 538 -14.83 10.29 13.82
CA PHE A 538 -15.99 11.16 14.10
C PHE A 538 -16.82 11.48 12.85
N GLY A 539 -16.21 11.50 11.66
CA GLY A 539 -16.87 11.67 10.37
C GLY A 539 -17.84 10.54 10.01
N LEU A 540 -17.60 9.31 10.50
CA LEU A 540 -18.58 8.21 10.48
C LEU A 540 -19.92 8.61 11.11
N PHE A 541 -19.94 9.59 12.01
CA PHE A 541 -21.13 10.14 12.66
C PHE A 541 -21.55 11.51 12.12
N ARG A 542 -21.22 11.91 10.88
CA ARG A 542 -21.61 13.22 10.31
C ARG A 542 -22.44 13.11 9.02
N GLU A 543 -23.42 14.00 8.83
CA GLU A 543 -24.25 14.17 7.62
C GLU A 543 -23.56 13.67 6.33
N GLY A 544 -23.91 12.45 5.89
CA GLY A 544 -23.33 11.76 4.71
C GLY A 544 -22.30 10.63 4.97
N GLY A 545 -21.96 10.32 6.23
CA GLY A 545 -21.14 9.16 6.62
C GLY A 545 -21.94 8.14 7.44
N ASN A 546 -21.62 6.84 7.25
CA ASN A 546 -22.41 5.62 7.55
C ASN A 546 -23.17 5.50 8.90
N TYR A 547 -23.03 6.44 9.85
CA TYR A 547 -23.71 6.48 11.15
C TYR A 547 -24.06 7.91 11.64
N SER A 548 -24.19 8.90 10.76
CA SER A 548 -24.50 10.28 11.19
C SER A 548 -25.83 10.48 11.88
N PRO A 549 -26.08 11.51 12.71
CA PRO A 549 -27.41 11.77 13.23
C PRO A 549 -28.47 11.92 12.13
N GLU A 550 -28.14 12.55 10.99
CA GLU A 550 -29.02 12.60 9.82
C GLU A 550 -29.17 11.24 9.15
N GLU A 551 -28.10 10.43 9.05
CA GLU A 551 -28.17 9.09 8.46
C GLU A 551 -28.73 8.06 9.41
N ILE A 552 -28.63 8.22 10.73
CA ILE A 552 -29.30 7.45 11.78
C ILE A 552 -30.75 7.86 11.81
N THR A 553 -31.11 9.14 11.67
CA THR A 553 -32.52 9.51 11.50
C THR A 553 -33.03 9.11 10.12
N THR A 554 -32.20 9.08 9.08
CA THR A 554 -32.56 8.60 7.75
C THR A 554 -32.65 7.09 7.73
N LEU A 555 -31.77 6.37 8.42
CA LEU A 555 -31.75 4.92 8.68
C LEU A 555 -32.89 4.54 9.60
N GLN A 556 -33.21 5.32 10.62
CA GLN A 556 -34.42 5.16 11.42
C GLN A 556 -35.66 5.44 10.58
N LYS A 557 -35.62 6.41 9.64
CA LYS A 557 -36.70 6.66 8.69
C LYS A 557 -36.79 5.57 7.63
N THR A 558 -35.68 5.01 7.14
CA THR A 558 -35.67 3.92 6.16
C THR A 558 -35.98 2.61 6.83
N LEU A 559 -35.50 2.32 8.04
CA LEU A 559 -35.95 1.23 8.91
C LEU A 559 -37.42 1.40 9.22
N LYS A 560 -37.92 2.57 9.64
CA LYS A 560 -39.36 2.79 9.81
C LYS A 560 -40.12 2.65 8.49
N LYS A 561 -39.56 3.05 7.35
CA LYS A 561 -40.14 2.84 6.02
C LYS A 561 -40.11 1.36 5.64
N LEU A 562 -39.07 0.63 5.98
CA LEU A 562 -38.89 -0.78 5.70
C LEU A 562 -39.81 -1.57 6.60
N GLU A 563 -39.87 -1.25 7.89
CA GLU A 563 -40.85 -1.72 8.88
C GLU A 563 -42.27 -1.43 8.40
N THR A 564 -42.60 -0.22 7.94
CA THR A 564 -43.93 0.05 7.38
C THR A 564 -44.17 -0.63 6.04
N THR A 565 -43.15 -0.88 5.23
CA THR A 565 -43.27 -1.63 3.97
C THR A 565 -43.46 -3.12 4.24
N VAL A 566 -42.68 -3.70 5.13
CA VAL A 566 -42.77 -5.06 5.65
C VAL A 566 -44.11 -5.25 6.33
N LYS A 567 -44.54 -4.30 7.17
CA LYS A 567 -45.88 -4.27 7.78
C LYS A 567 -46.96 -4.20 6.70
N ARG A 568 -46.82 -3.36 5.69
CA ARG A 568 -47.78 -3.27 4.56
C ARG A 568 -47.78 -4.55 3.70
N GLN A 569 -46.65 -5.20 3.52
CA GLN A 569 -46.53 -6.49 2.82
C GLN A 569 -47.12 -7.62 3.65
N LEU A 570 -46.86 -7.68 4.95
CA LEU A 570 -47.47 -8.61 5.90
C LEU A 570 -48.97 -8.41 6.00
N ASP A 571 -49.42 -7.16 6.12
CA ASP A 571 -50.84 -6.81 6.11
C ASP A 571 -51.44 -7.13 4.74
N GLY A 572 -50.69 -6.94 3.65
CA GLY A 572 -51.06 -7.33 2.30
C GLY A 572 -51.21 -8.84 2.12
N ILE A 573 -50.27 -9.64 2.64
CA ILE A 573 -50.33 -11.10 2.66
C ILE A 573 -51.48 -11.57 3.56
N THR A 574 -51.64 -10.96 4.74
CA THR A 574 -52.74 -11.26 5.68
C THR A 574 -54.08 -10.93 5.04
N ASN A 575 -54.20 -9.79 4.37
CA ASN A 575 -55.42 -9.38 3.67
C ASN A 575 -55.64 -10.21 2.42
N SER A 576 -54.58 -10.59 1.70
CA SER A 576 -54.64 -11.52 0.57
C SER A 576 -55.17 -12.88 1.02
N ALA A 577 -54.59 -13.46 2.08
CA ALA A 577 -55.06 -14.69 2.71
C ALA A 577 -56.52 -14.55 3.16
N LYS A 578 -56.88 -13.50 3.91
CA LYS A 578 -58.27 -13.21 4.30
C LYS A 578 -59.21 -13.05 3.11
N SER A 579 -58.74 -12.40 2.04
CA SER A 579 -59.49 -12.20 0.81
C SER A 579 -59.59 -13.46 -0.03
N ALA A 580 -58.66 -14.40 0.10
CA ALA A 580 -58.63 -15.70 -0.56
C ALA A 580 -59.51 -16.72 0.17
N ILE A 581 -59.69 -16.59 1.49
CA ILE A 581 -60.65 -17.39 2.27
C ILE A 581 -62.07 -17.24 1.71
N LYS A 582 -62.51 -16.03 1.34
CA LYS A 582 -63.86 -15.79 0.79
C LYS A 582 -64.16 -16.57 -0.51
N PRO A 583 -63.36 -16.46 -1.59
CA PRO A 583 -63.58 -17.21 -2.82
C PRO A 583 -63.35 -18.71 -2.62
N TYR A 584 -62.42 -19.14 -1.77
CA TYR A 584 -62.28 -20.56 -1.43
C TYR A 584 -63.53 -21.09 -0.71
N ALA A 585 -64.02 -20.38 0.30
CA ALA A 585 -65.25 -20.74 1.00
C ALA A 585 -66.46 -20.74 0.06
N ALA A 586 -66.57 -19.76 -0.83
CA ALA A 586 -67.62 -19.72 -1.85
C ALA A 586 -67.51 -20.86 -2.87
N GLN A 587 -66.30 -21.25 -3.26
CA GLN A 587 -66.06 -22.38 -4.15
C GLN A 587 -66.36 -23.72 -3.45
N LEU A 588 -66.05 -23.82 -2.16
CA LEU A 588 -66.38 -24.97 -1.33
C LEU A 588 -67.90 -25.07 -1.16
N GLU A 589 -68.60 -23.95 -0.92
CA GLU A 589 -70.06 -23.88 -0.83
C GLU A 589 -70.72 -24.25 -2.16
N LYS A 590 -70.15 -23.80 -3.29
CA LYS A 590 -70.60 -24.19 -4.62
C LYS A 590 -70.46 -25.71 -4.83
N ARG A 591 -69.29 -26.28 -4.55
CA ARG A 591 -69.06 -27.73 -4.66
C ARG A 591 -69.93 -28.54 -3.70
N HIS A 592 -70.13 -28.03 -2.48
CA HIS A 592 -71.03 -28.61 -1.51
C HIS A 592 -72.47 -28.67 -2.07
N ALA A 593 -72.95 -27.57 -2.65
CA ALA A 593 -74.26 -27.52 -3.31
C ALA A 593 -74.36 -28.47 -4.51
N GLU A 594 -73.31 -28.59 -5.33
CA GLU A 594 -73.25 -29.54 -6.44
C GLU A 594 -73.36 -31.00 -5.95
N VAL A 595 -72.61 -31.37 -4.90
CA VAL A 595 -72.67 -32.71 -4.30
C VAL A 595 -74.05 -33.00 -3.68
N ILE A 596 -74.65 -32.01 -3.00
CA ILE A 596 -76.04 -32.12 -2.49
C ILE A 596 -77.00 -32.47 -3.62
N LEU A 597 -76.88 -31.76 -4.75
CA LEU A 597 -77.75 -31.96 -5.91
C LEU A 597 -77.61 -33.39 -6.45
N THR A 598 -76.38 -33.85 -6.67
CA THR A 598 -76.11 -35.21 -7.18
C THR A 598 -76.61 -36.29 -6.22
N VAL A 599 -76.41 -36.12 -4.91
CA VAL A 599 -76.94 -37.05 -3.90
C VAL A 599 -78.47 -37.07 -3.92
N SER A 600 -79.11 -35.92 -4.07
CA SER A 600 -80.58 -35.83 -4.19
C SER A 600 -81.11 -36.52 -5.44
N GLU A 601 -80.40 -36.45 -6.56
CA GLU A 601 -80.76 -37.16 -7.81
C GLU A 601 -80.67 -38.68 -7.62
N VAL A 602 -79.60 -39.16 -6.97
CA VAL A 602 -79.42 -40.59 -6.65
C VAL A 602 -80.53 -41.08 -5.71
N ILE A 603 -80.92 -40.30 -4.69
CA ILE A 603 -82.04 -40.66 -3.81
C ILE A 603 -83.34 -40.85 -4.62
N LYS A 604 -83.67 -39.93 -5.53
CA LYS A 604 -84.86 -40.03 -6.38
C LYS A 604 -84.82 -41.26 -7.31
N GLU A 605 -83.67 -41.60 -7.85
CA GLU A 605 -83.49 -42.80 -8.66
C GLU A 605 -83.73 -44.07 -7.83
N PHE A 606 -83.20 -44.13 -6.61
CA PHE A 606 -83.47 -45.23 -5.68
C PHE A 606 -84.96 -45.35 -5.32
N GLU A 607 -85.65 -44.24 -5.07
CA GLU A 607 -87.10 -44.22 -4.82
C GLU A 607 -87.89 -44.79 -6.01
N HIS A 608 -87.48 -44.43 -7.23
CA HIS A 608 -88.08 -44.96 -8.46
C HIS A 608 -87.86 -46.47 -8.62
N ASN A 609 -86.65 -46.94 -8.37
CA ASN A 609 -86.29 -48.35 -8.47
C ASN A 609 -87.05 -49.18 -7.42
N GLU A 610 -87.13 -48.71 -6.18
CA GLU A 610 -87.88 -49.39 -5.11
C GLU A 610 -89.37 -49.47 -5.43
N HIS A 611 -89.97 -48.40 -5.96
CA HIS A 611 -91.37 -48.41 -6.39
C HIS A 611 -91.62 -49.44 -7.50
N THR A 612 -90.72 -49.47 -8.49
CA THR A 612 -90.78 -50.41 -9.63
C THR A 612 -90.66 -51.86 -9.16
N GLU A 613 -89.72 -52.16 -8.26
CA GLU A 613 -89.54 -53.49 -7.69
C GLU A 613 -90.78 -53.95 -6.90
N ARG A 614 -91.36 -53.08 -6.07
CA ARG A 614 -92.62 -53.37 -5.35
C ARG A 614 -93.76 -53.68 -6.33
N LEU A 615 -93.81 -53.00 -7.48
CA LEU A 615 -94.83 -53.27 -8.48
C LEU A 615 -94.60 -54.61 -9.18
N ILE A 616 -93.37 -54.88 -9.63
CA ILE A 616 -92.99 -56.18 -10.22
C ILE A 616 -93.37 -57.33 -9.30
N ASN A 617 -93.07 -57.22 -8.00
CA ASN A 617 -93.43 -58.23 -7.00
C ASN A 617 -94.96 -58.41 -6.87
N ARG A 618 -95.74 -57.32 -6.89
CA ARG A 618 -97.21 -57.37 -6.90
C ARG A 618 -97.73 -58.06 -8.17
N THR A 619 -97.20 -57.72 -9.34
CA THR A 619 -97.57 -58.33 -10.64
C THR A 619 -97.26 -59.82 -10.66
N HIS A 620 -96.07 -60.20 -10.20
CA HIS A 620 -95.64 -61.59 -10.10
C HIS A 620 -96.58 -62.40 -9.20
N GLN A 621 -97.02 -61.83 -8.08
CA GLN A 621 -97.99 -62.48 -7.20
C GLN A 621 -99.36 -62.66 -7.88
N ARG A 622 -99.86 -61.66 -8.59
CA ARG A 622 -101.13 -61.77 -9.35
C ARG A 622 -101.07 -62.86 -10.43
N ILE A 623 -99.94 -62.97 -11.14
CA ILE A 623 -99.72 -64.04 -12.13
C ILE A 623 -99.75 -65.41 -11.46
N LYS A 624 -99.06 -65.57 -10.31
CA LYS A 624 -99.10 -66.82 -9.52
C LYS A 624 -100.51 -67.21 -9.11
N ASP A 625 -101.32 -66.24 -8.67
CA ASP A 625 -102.69 -66.48 -8.24
C ASP A 625 -103.57 -66.97 -9.40
N GLU A 626 -103.44 -66.39 -10.60
CA GLU A 626 -104.16 -66.87 -11.80
C GLU A 626 -103.68 -68.25 -12.27
N MET A 627 -102.37 -68.51 -12.25
CA MET A 627 -101.84 -69.85 -12.52
C MET A 627 -102.39 -70.90 -11.54
N TYR A 628 -102.54 -70.53 -10.26
CA TYR A 628 -103.10 -71.40 -9.24
C TYR A 628 -104.58 -71.70 -9.52
N ARG A 629 -105.38 -70.70 -9.92
CA ARG A 629 -106.78 -70.87 -10.33
C ARG A 629 -106.93 -71.88 -11.48
N ILE A 630 -106.06 -71.81 -12.49
CA ILE A 630 -106.07 -72.75 -13.61
C ILE A 630 -105.71 -74.17 -13.17
N LYS A 631 -104.65 -74.32 -12.37
CA LYS A 631 -104.29 -75.63 -11.81
C LYS A 631 -105.42 -76.23 -10.99
N MET A 632 -106.19 -75.41 -10.27
CA MET A 632 -107.36 -75.88 -9.53
C MET A 632 -108.48 -76.37 -10.45
N LYS A 633 -108.82 -75.63 -11.52
CA LYS A 633 -109.78 -76.09 -12.52
C LYS A 633 -109.34 -77.40 -13.18
N GLN A 634 -108.06 -77.52 -13.55
CA GLN A 634 -107.49 -78.75 -14.10
C GLN A 634 -107.63 -79.93 -13.11
N ARG A 635 -107.35 -79.70 -11.82
CA ARG A 635 -107.54 -80.72 -10.77
C ARG A 635 -108.99 -81.15 -10.63
N GLN A 636 -109.94 -80.22 -10.68
CA GLN A 636 -111.37 -80.55 -10.61
C GLN A 636 -111.79 -81.45 -11.77
N ILE A 637 -111.37 -81.16 -12.99
CA ILE A 637 -111.63 -81.99 -14.18
C ILE A 637 -111.02 -83.39 -14.00
N ASN A 638 -109.77 -83.47 -13.53
CA ASN A 638 -109.12 -84.75 -13.25
C ASN A 638 -109.84 -85.56 -12.15
N ILE A 639 -110.40 -84.89 -11.14
CA ILE A 639 -111.19 -85.55 -10.09
C ILE A 639 -112.49 -86.11 -10.68
N HIS A 640 -113.19 -85.35 -11.53
CA HIS A 640 -114.40 -85.82 -12.20
C HIS A 640 -114.12 -87.01 -13.12
N LEU A 641 -113.04 -86.96 -13.91
CA LEU A 641 -112.55 -88.08 -14.71
C LEU A 641 -112.28 -89.32 -13.88
N LYS A 642 -111.54 -89.19 -12.76
CA LYS A 642 -111.26 -90.33 -11.88
C LYS A 642 -112.52 -90.92 -11.26
N LYS A 643 -113.47 -90.07 -10.84
CA LYS A 643 -114.77 -90.54 -10.35
C LYS A 643 -115.53 -91.32 -11.42
N LEU A 644 -115.57 -90.80 -12.65
CA LEU A 644 -116.19 -91.47 -13.79
C LEU A 644 -115.56 -92.84 -14.05
N VAL A 645 -114.23 -92.91 -14.07
CA VAL A 645 -113.49 -94.17 -14.28
C VAL A 645 -113.82 -95.18 -13.18
N ASN A 646 -113.76 -94.77 -11.90
CA ASN A 646 -114.08 -95.66 -10.79
C ASN A 646 -115.54 -96.14 -10.83
N GLU A 647 -116.50 -95.26 -11.15
CA GLU A 647 -117.90 -95.65 -11.26
C GLU A 647 -118.15 -96.55 -12.48
N PHE A 648 -117.44 -96.32 -13.58
CA PHE A 648 -117.47 -97.19 -14.75
C PHE A 648 -116.98 -98.59 -14.39
N GLU A 649 -115.83 -98.71 -13.72
CA GLU A 649 -115.28 -99.99 -13.25
C GLU A 649 -116.26 -100.79 -12.38
N VAL A 650 -117.01 -100.14 -11.49
CA VAL A 650 -118.01 -100.79 -10.62
C VAL A 650 -119.27 -101.24 -11.37
N ASN A 651 -119.57 -100.61 -12.51
CA ASN A 651 -120.84 -100.82 -13.24
C ASN A 651 -120.67 -101.48 -14.61
N VAL A 652 -119.46 -101.93 -14.96
CA VAL A 652 -119.20 -102.67 -16.20
C VAL A 652 -120.14 -103.88 -16.32
N GLY A 653 -120.88 -103.97 -17.42
CA GLY A 653 -121.82 -105.07 -17.71
C GLY A 653 -123.28 -104.84 -17.31
N LYS A 654 -123.61 -103.72 -16.62
CA LYS A 654 -125.00 -103.36 -16.30
C LYS A 654 -125.63 -102.58 -17.45
N TYR A 655 -126.56 -103.20 -18.17
CA TYR A 655 -127.18 -102.65 -19.38
C TYR A 655 -127.90 -101.28 -19.21
N GLY A 656 -128.25 -100.87 -17.98
CA GLY A 656 -128.87 -99.56 -17.72
C GLY A 656 -127.90 -98.42 -17.36
N TYR A 657 -126.60 -98.68 -17.20
CA TYR A 657 -125.63 -97.67 -16.74
C TYR A 657 -125.07 -96.80 -17.88
N LEU A 658 -125.23 -97.23 -19.14
CA LEU A 658 -124.68 -96.52 -20.30
C LEU A 658 -125.25 -95.10 -20.46
N ASP A 659 -126.55 -94.91 -20.24
CA ASP A 659 -127.17 -93.59 -20.36
C ASP A 659 -126.64 -92.62 -19.29
N THR A 660 -126.48 -93.09 -18.06
CA THR A 660 -125.89 -92.29 -16.96
C THR A 660 -124.40 -92.01 -17.20
N LEU A 661 -123.67 -92.91 -17.85
CA LEU A 661 -122.28 -92.69 -18.22
C LEU A 661 -122.15 -91.59 -19.27
N MET A 662 -123.02 -91.60 -20.29
CA MET A 662 -123.02 -90.58 -21.35
C MET A 662 -123.31 -89.19 -20.77
N GLU A 663 -124.30 -89.06 -19.90
CA GLU A 663 -124.64 -87.76 -19.28
C GLU A 663 -123.48 -87.20 -18.41
N LYS A 664 -122.75 -88.08 -17.71
CA LYS A 664 -121.56 -87.68 -16.94
C LYS A 664 -120.35 -87.38 -17.82
N LEU A 665 -120.19 -88.11 -18.94
CA LEU A 665 -119.17 -87.81 -19.95
C LEU A 665 -119.42 -86.45 -20.57
N ASP A 666 -120.67 -86.12 -20.91
CA ASP A 666 -121.05 -84.80 -21.42
C ASP A 666 -120.71 -83.70 -20.40
N GLY A 667 -121.02 -83.90 -19.12
CA GLY A 667 -120.62 -82.95 -18.07
C GLY A 667 -119.10 -82.78 -17.91
N ILE A 668 -118.32 -83.84 -18.17
CA ILE A 668 -116.84 -83.76 -18.20
C ILE A 668 -116.36 -83.06 -19.48
N PHE A 669 -116.96 -83.35 -20.63
CA PHE A 669 -116.64 -82.69 -21.89
C PHE A 669 -116.98 -81.21 -21.87
N ASP A 670 -118.10 -80.81 -21.26
CA ASP A 670 -118.42 -79.40 -21.00
C ASP A 670 -117.37 -78.75 -20.09
N GLY A 671 -116.91 -79.47 -19.06
CA GLY A 671 -115.79 -79.04 -18.22
C GLY A 671 -114.48 -78.88 -18.98
N PHE A 672 -114.18 -79.82 -19.88
CA PHE A 672 -113.02 -79.73 -20.78
C PHE A 672 -113.15 -78.62 -21.80
N TYR A 673 -114.35 -78.37 -22.33
CA TYR A 673 -114.62 -77.33 -23.30
C TYR A 673 -114.51 -75.95 -22.64
N ALA A 674 -115.06 -75.79 -21.43
CA ALA A 674 -114.87 -74.58 -20.63
C ALA A 674 -113.39 -74.36 -20.28
N PHE A 675 -112.64 -75.43 -19.96
CA PHE A 675 -111.20 -75.34 -19.69
C PHE A 675 -110.37 -75.11 -20.94
N SER A 676 -110.74 -75.70 -22.08
CA SER A 676 -110.10 -75.44 -23.36
C SER A 676 -110.35 -74.01 -23.77
N ASN A 677 -111.54 -73.44 -23.59
CA ASN A 677 -111.78 -72.02 -23.88
C ASN A 677 -110.98 -71.06 -22.98
N ILE A 678 -110.57 -71.51 -21.79
CA ILE A 678 -109.66 -70.75 -20.92
C ILE A 678 -108.22 -70.76 -21.45
N ILE A 679 -107.81 -71.80 -22.17
CA ILE A 679 -106.42 -72.05 -22.60
C ILE A 679 -106.20 -71.85 -24.11
N ALA A 680 -107.21 -72.13 -24.92
CA ALA A 680 -107.20 -72.16 -26.37
C ALA A 680 -107.75 -70.84 -26.90
N HIS A 681 -106.82 -69.93 -27.19
CA HIS A 681 -107.02 -68.89 -28.20
C HIS A 681 -105.68 -68.69 -28.94
N PRO A 682 -105.67 -68.47 -30.27
CA PRO A 682 -104.45 -68.39 -31.08
C PRO A 682 -103.62 -67.11 -30.90
N GLN A 683 -103.90 -66.27 -29.90
CA GLN A 683 -103.11 -65.06 -29.70
C GLN A 683 -101.88 -65.35 -28.84
N PRO A 684 -100.65 -65.15 -29.36
CA PRO A 684 -99.44 -65.32 -28.58
C PRO A 684 -99.39 -64.33 -27.41
N ILE A 685 -98.73 -64.71 -26.31
CA ILE A 685 -98.37 -63.77 -25.25
C ILE A 685 -97.54 -62.67 -25.91
N VAL A 686 -98.04 -61.44 -25.88
CA VAL A 686 -97.30 -60.28 -26.36
C VAL A 686 -96.28 -59.92 -25.28
N LEU A 687 -95.04 -60.35 -25.47
CA LEU A 687 -93.95 -59.96 -24.59
C LEU A 687 -93.55 -58.51 -24.92
N TYR A 688 -93.80 -57.61 -23.97
CA TYR A 688 -93.42 -56.21 -24.08
C TYR A 688 -91.92 -56.05 -23.80
N SER A 689 -91.14 -55.74 -24.84
CA SER A 689 -89.74 -55.33 -24.69
C SER A 689 -89.66 -53.85 -24.37
N ALA A 690 -88.86 -53.49 -23.37
CA ALA A 690 -88.64 -52.10 -22.97
C ALA A 690 -87.92 -51.26 -24.04
N HIS A 691 -87.36 -51.85 -25.11
CA HIS A 691 -86.36 -51.18 -25.97
C HIS A 691 -86.60 -51.23 -27.49
N GLY A 692 -87.82 -51.55 -27.96
CA GLY A 692 -88.23 -51.15 -29.32
C GLY A 692 -87.37 -51.64 -30.51
N GLU A 693 -86.81 -52.86 -30.48
CA GLU A 693 -86.13 -53.47 -31.63
C GLU A 693 -86.70 -54.85 -31.99
N THR A 694 -86.75 -55.11 -33.31
CA THR A 694 -87.47 -56.18 -34.01
C THR A 694 -86.90 -57.58 -33.80
N ILE A 695 -87.72 -58.53 -33.32
CA ILE A 695 -87.51 -59.97 -33.53
C ILE A 695 -88.16 -60.34 -34.86
N SER A 696 -87.38 -61.01 -35.72
CA SER A 696 -87.55 -61.16 -37.17
C SER A 696 -88.75 -62.01 -37.62
N GLU A 697 -89.26 -61.64 -38.80
CA GLU A 697 -90.24 -62.31 -39.68
C GLU A 697 -91.74 -62.01 -39.47
N ALA A 698 -92.14 -60.75 -39.71
CA ALA A 698 -93.36 -60.43 -40.44
C ALA A 698 -93.22 -59.08 -41.16
N LYS A 699 -93.34 -59.09 -42.49
CA LYS A 699 -93.34 -57.89 -43.33
C LYS A 699 -94.65 -57.11 -43.18
N HIS A 700 -94.53 -55.78 -43.12
CA HIS A 700 -95.54 -54.73 -43.36
C HIS A 700 -96.66 -54.51 -42.32
N SER A 701 -96.45 -53.57 -41.39
CA SER A 701 -97.15 -52.27 -41.36
C SER A 701 -96.60 -51.39 -40.23
N GLY A 702 -96.39 -50.09 -40.51
CA GLY A 702 -95.94 -49.10 -39.53
C GLY A 702 -96.97 -48.73 -38.45
N ASP A 703 -98.11 -49.43 -38.40
CA ASP A 703 -99.17 -49.25 -37.40
C ASP A 703 -99.11 -50.28 -36.26
N TYR A 704 -98.19 -51.25 -36.31
CA TYR A 704 -98.16 -52.34 -35.31
C TYR A 704 -97.69 -51.85 -33.93
N LEU A 705 -96.74 -50.91 -33.86
CA LEU A 705 -96.24 -50.34 -32.60
C LEU A 705 -97.25 -49.41 -31.92
N LYS A 706 -98.15 -48.77 -32.68
CA LYS A 706 -99.22 -47.93 -32.14
C LYS A 706 -100.40 -48.77 -31.64
N CYS A 707 -100.68 -49.89 -32.29
CA CYS A 707 -101.67 -50.86 -31.83
C CYS A 707 -101.22 -51.65 -30.59
N LEU A 708 -99.91 -51.77 -30.32
CA LEU A 708 -99.39 -52.58 -29.20
C LEU A 708 -99.46 -51.90 -27.81
N TYR A 709 -99.58 -50.57 -27.71
CA TYR A 709 -99.55 -49.84 -26.43
C TYR A 709 -100.83 -49.05 -26.11
N ASP A 710 -101.62 -48.68 -27.12
CA ASP A 710 -102.87 -47.91 -26.94
C ASP A 710 -104.14 -48.78 -26.95
N GLN A 711 -104.03 -50.07 -27.30
CA GLN A 711 -105.16 -50.98 -27.26
C GLN A 711 -105.21 -51.70 -25.92
N GLU A 712 -106.23 -51.36 -25.12
CA GLU A 712 -106.56 -52.12 -23.91
C GLU A 712 -106.77 -53.59 -24.31
N PRO A 713 -106.09 -54.55 -23.65
CA PRO A 713 -106.22 -55.96 -24.00
C PRO A 713 -107.70 -56.39 -23.94
N SER A 714 -108.14 -57.25 -24.87
CA SER A 714 -109.56 -57.59 -25.00
C SER A 714 -110.14 -58.13 -23.69
N GLU A 715 -111.39 -57.78 -23.37
CA GLU A 715 -112.06 -58.18 -22.12
C GLU A 715 -112.54 -59.64 -22.10
N GLU A 716 -111.96 -60.49 -22.94
CA GLU A 716 -112.34 -61.90 -22.99
C GLU A 716 -111.94 -62.63 -21.70
N ASP A 717 -112.83 -63.48 -21.18
CA ASP A 717 -112.64 -64.24 -19.93
C ASP A 717 -111.75 -65.48 -20.12
N ASN A 718 -110.60 -65.30 -20.79
CA ASN A 718 -109.58 -66.34 -20.97
C ASN A 718 -108.29 -65.98 -20.19
N PHE A 719 -107.41 -66.96 -19.97
CA PHE A 719 -106.21 -66.77 -19.15
C PHE A 719 -105.22 -65.78 -19.76
N LEU A 720 -105.01 -65.85 -21.08
CA LEU A 720 -104.04 -65.03 -21.78
C LEU A 720 -104.45 -63.56 -21.76
N SER A 721 -105.73 -63.25 -21.96
CA SER A 721 -106.28 -61.89 -21.83
C SER A 721 -106.12 -61.35 -20.40
N LYS A 722 -106.37 -62.16 -19.37
CA LYS A 722 -106.13 -61.76 -17.97
C LYS A 722 -104.65 -61.50 -17.66
N LEU A 723 -103.76 -62.35 -18.17
CA LEU A 723 -102.31 -62.19 -18.01
C LEU A 723 -101.85 -60.90 -18.70
N ASN A 724 -102.28 -60.67 -19.94
CA ASN A 724 -101.98 -59.46 -20.69
C ASN A 724 -102.50 -58.21 -19.97
N ARG A 725 -103.70 -58.25 -19.38
CA ARG A 725 -104.24 -57.12 -18.57
C ARG A 725 -103.42 -56.87 -17.31
N ILE A 726 -103.04 -57.91 -16.57
CA ILE A 726 -102.17 -57.79 -15.39
C ILE A 726 -100.82 -57.15 -15.74
N LEU A 727 -100.21 -57.57 -16.85
CA LEU A 727 -98.94 -57.01 -17.34
C LEU A 727 -99.11 -55.57 -17.84
N TYR A 728 -100.17 -55.28 -18.58
CA TYR A 728 -100.50 -53.95 -19.10
C TYR A 728 -100.73 -52.92 -17.98
N ASP A 729 -101.55 -53.27 -16.98
CA ASP A 729 -101.83 -52.40 -15.83
C ASP A 729 -100.56 -52.07 -15.05
N SER A 730 -99.71 -53.09 -14.86
CA SER A 730 -98.45 -52.93 -14.13
C SER A 730 -97.48 -52.04 -14.91
N LEU A 731 -97.32 -52.26 -16.22
CA LEU A 731 -96.44 -51.44 -17.04
C LEU A 731 -96.95 -49.98 -17.12
N SER A 732 -98.26 -49.79 -17.25
CA SER A 732 -98.90 -48.47 -17.27
C SER A 732 -98.71 -47.71 -15.96
N GLU A 733 -98.75 -48.39 -14.81
CA GLU A 733 -98.50 -47.79 -13.49
C GLU A 733 -97.03 -47.35 -13.35
N ILE A 734 -96.06 -48.17 -13.77
CA ILE A 734 -94.62 -47.80 -13.80
C ILE A 734 -94.42 -46.55 -14.65
N GLN A 735 -95.01 -46.51 -15.85
CA GLN A 735 -94.87 -45.38 -16.76
C GLN A 735 -95.51 -44.10 -16.21
N ARG A 736 -96.69 -44.20 -15.57
CA ARG A 736 -97.32 -43.04 -14.91
C ARG A 736 -96.46 -42.54 -13.75
N TYR A 737 -95.86 -43.44 -12.98
CA TYR A 737 -94.95 -43.06 -11.90
C TYR A 737 -93.69 -42.38 -12.45
N SER A 738 -93.06 -42.94 -13.49
CA SER A 738 -91.90 -42.36 -14.19
C SER A 738 -92.21 -40.96 -14.75
N LYS A 739 -93.35 -40.78 -15.42
CA LYS A 739 -93.77 -39.47 -15.94
C LYS A 739 -94.03 -38.45 -14.83
N ARG A 740 -94.60 -38.86 -13.69
CA ARG A 740 -94.78 -37.98 -12.52
C ARG A 740 -93.45 -37.60 -11.88
N SER A 741 -92.50 -38.53 -11.75
CA SER A 741 -91.16 -38.22 -11.22
C SER A 741 -90.40 -37.25 -12.13
N ILE A 742 -90.62 -37.30 -13.45
CA ILE A 742 -89.99 -36.39 -14.42
C ILE A 742 -90.67 -35.01 -14.44
N GLN A 743 -92.00 -34.91 -14.23
CA GLN A 743 -92.71 -33.62 -14.20
C GLN A 743 -92.54 -32.82 -12.89
N VAL A 744 -91.99 -33.44 -11.85
CA VAL A 744 -91.65 -32.78 -10.57
C VAL A 744 -90.16 -32.38 -10.51
N GLN A 745 -89.36 -32.75 -11.52
CA GLN A 745 -88.07 -32.11 -11.83
C GLN A 745 -88.31 -30.79 -12.56
#